data_AF-A0A5D0VPM7-F1
#
_entry.id   AF-A0A5D0VPM7-F1
#
_cell.length_a   1.000
_cell.length_b   1.000
_cell.length_c   1.000
_cell.angle_alpha   90.00
_cell.angle_beta   90.00
_cell.angle_gamma   90.00
#
_symmetry.space_group_name_H-M   'P 1'
#
loop_
_entity.id
_entity.type
_entity.pdbx_description
1 polymer ?
#
loop_
_entity_poly.entity_id
_entity_poly.type
_entity_poly.pdbx_seq_one_letter_code
_entity_poly.pdbx_strand_id
1 'polypeptide(L)'
;MRFTLSLLLSSTLLLTAGCGSGEDALEGAANQPNDFAGNKNPVDDFSSGSTGDSTNTGGLASNEVRVTMEVPGGVTSEGEPTRRNLRIVQPDRVSVYFTNPVLQNLGEPPISTRTDSEGFTIIEFTEGLPLGPNVIIDASYGNTRMRALAADADRDVKVNPFSEYLVRNTLSSYTAGEFQTIMDCVADEGGELCLNKYVWSTLADQVHDFEIDIPPNVGLSGALDVLENRGDFARYVGAMADYAVLDETSSGKISASSADYNSVFLGIELGQTFLESTLSGSGQWGVRTAQEEVLTDENGTGYVYPALTLTSFDAFNIRVTSLANDIPYDREALIHQDGNNFFVRGSEYWERNTHSSSPGAATLMDDTRLLAGRALYQSITGRGSSKIIGWTRNPYYLNAFTSLPVDETSGPDRVISGYFSAGKAIELVAEGDRLERLGTLEDQYLSVLEVNLLRQEGFDAGTLSGRDYNVVYLATRFSDDTTPLTIEAGVGQWQINTGTVSQSQSFTTVQRDSTGTVTTDATGTRTESWTLSNRTSRLSKGDVDIGRLNLDITTASGDFEQPDIGIGASSPDGTLMAFNLDDSPLGDGILIANEQTANSAPATGQFRLQGVALALTADTNRLRHFDNALLTIDSSSAATLSPVLLTSTHSVNDQTVTKPVLERLPDVTLTYSQSGDGQVQFTAGNLVLEGFHTASQDQFYLRFRTTEGNGEQIGLVIATRLP
;
A
#
# COMPACT_ATOMS: atom_id res chain seq x y z
N MET A 1 -46.67 -35.78 4.59
CA MET A 1 -46.87 -35.95 3.13
C MET A 1 -46.15 -34.79 2.47
N ARG A 2 -45.31 -35.07 1.47
CA ARG A 2 -44.35 -34.16 0.81
C ARG A 2 -44.76 -32.68 0.75
N PHE A 3 -43.87 -31.80 1.21
CA PHE A 3 -43.67 -30.47 0.64
C PHE A 3 -42.16 -30.23 0.54
N THR A 4 -41.70 -30.15 -0.70
CA THR A 4 -40.35 -29.77 -1.14
C THR A 4 -40.16 -28.27 -0.95
N LEU A 5 -39.13 -27.87 -0.19
CA LEU A 5 -38.55 -26.54 -0.28
C LEU A 5 -37.03 -26.68 -0.33
N SER A 6 -36.52 -26.66 -1.55
CA SER A 6 -35.11 -26.61 -1.86
C SER A 6 -34.61 -25.20 -1.53
N LEU A 7 -33.84 -25.02 -0.47
CA LEU A 7 -33.04 -23.81 -0.25
C LEU A 7 -31.62 -24.11 -0.75
N LEU A 8 -31.30 -23.58 -1.92
CA LEU A 8 -29.94 -23.44 -2.43
C LEU A 8 -29.26 -22.31 -1.63
N LEU A 9 -28.28 -22.65 -0.79
CA LEU A 9 -27.25 -21.71 -0.36
C LEU A 9 -26.11 -21.79 -1.38
N SER A 10 -26.25 -21.01 -2.46
CA SER A 10 -25.14 -20.57 -3.29
C SER A 10 -24.87 -19.13 -2.91
N SER A 11 -24.08 -18.92 -1.86
CA SER A 11 -23.62 -17.60 -1.44
C SER A 11 -22.39 -17.21 -2.27
N THR A 12 -22.61 -16.91 -3.55
CA THR A 12 -21.85 -15.85 -4.20
C THR A 12 -22.26 -14.56 -3.49
N LEU A 13 -21.42 -14.06 -2.59
CA LEU A 13 -21.54 -12.66 -2.16
C LEU A 13 -21.23 -11.79 -3.37
N LEU A 14 -22.28 -11.45 -4.12
CA LEU A 14 -22.35 -10.21 -4.89
C LEU A 14 -22.38 -9.06 -3.88
N LEU A 15 -21.22 -8.72 -3.32
CA LEU A 15 -20.97 -7.44 -2.66
C LEU A 15 -20.67 -6.39 -3.74
N THR A 16 -21.67 -6.05 -4.53
CA THR A 16 -21.67 -4.87 -5.42
C THR A 16 -22.67 -3.80 -4.95
N ALA A 17 -23.18 -3.92 -3.73
CA ALA A 17 -23.98 -2.88 -3.08
C ALA A 17 -23.18 -2.35 -1.87
N GLY A 18 -22.39 -1.30 -2.12
CA GLY A 18 -21.57 -0.65 -1.09
C GLY A 18 -20.35 0.13 -1.60
N CYS A 19 -20.01 0.07 -2.89
CA CYS A 19 -19.04 1.00 -3.47
C CYS A 19 -19.68 2.39 -3.51
N GLY A 20 -19.22 3.31 -2.67
CA GLY A 20 -19.73 4.68 -2.57
C GLY A 20 -19.58 5.44 -3.88
N SER A 21 -20.73 5.85 -4.41
CA SER A 21 -21.01 6.75 -5.54
C SER A 21 -19.86 7.15 -6.48
N GLY A 22 -19.47 6.21 -7.34
CA GLY A 22 -19.09 6.42 -8.75
C GLY A 22 -20.20 5.88 -9.67
N GLU A 23 -21.44 6.26 -9.38
CA GLU A 23 -22.69 5.55 -9.76
C GLU A 23 -23.00 5.47 -11.28
N ASP A 24 -22.13 5.89 -12.19
CA ASP A 24 -22.31 5.72 -13.64
C ASP A 24 -21.16 4.98 -14.38
N ALA A 25 -20.14 4.45 -13.69
CA ALA A 25 -19.07 3.70 -14.36
C ALA A 25 -19.39 2.21 -14.59
N LEU A 26 -20.48 1.68 -14.01
CA LEU A 26 -20.66 0.23 -13.81
C LEU A 26 -21.56 -0.50 -14.81
N GLU A 27 -22.12 0.14 -15.84
CA GLU A 27 -22.79 -0.60 -16.94
C GLU A 27 -21.92 -0.73 -18.20
N GLY A 28 -21.05 0.26 -18.46
CA GLY A 28 -20.12 0.24 -19.59
C GLY A 28 -18.84 -0.57 -19.36
N ALA A 29 -18.17 -0.32 -18.24
CA ALA A 29 -16.98 -1.08 -17.82
C ALA A 29 -17.33 -2.52 -17.40
N ALA A 30 -18.59 -2.78 -16.99
CA ALA A 30 -19.08 -4.13 -16.74
C ALA A 30 -19.38 -4.91 -18.04
N ASN A 31 -19.57 -4.22 -19.17
CA ASN A 31 -19.90 -4.81 -20.47
C ASN A 31 -18.71 -4.97 -21.41
N GLN A 32 -17.48 -4.64 -20.98
CA GLN A 32 -16.31 -5.36 -21.46
C GLN A 32 -16.06 -6.51 -20.48
N PRO A 33 -16.66 -7.70 -20.71
CA PRO A 33 -16.21 -8.88 -20.00
C PRO A 33 -14.74 -9.03 -20.34
N ASN A 34 -13.86 -8.80 -19.36
CA ASN A 34 -12.59 -9.49 -19.39
C ASN A 34 -12.94 -10.97 -19.16
N ASP A 35 -13.28 -11.65 -20.25
CA ASP A 35 -13.56 -13.08 -20.25
C ASP A 35 -12.21 -13.77 -20.11
N PHE A 36 -11.76 -13.94 -18.87
CA PHE A 36 -10.63 -14.78 -18.56
C PHE A 36 -11.10 -16.22 -18.59
N ALA A 37 -10.42 -17.05 -19.37
CA ALA A 37 -10.64 -18.49 -19.36
C ALA A 37 -10.62 -19.01 -17.91
N GLY A 38 -11.64 -19.78 -17.54
CA GLY A 38 -11.88 -20.18 -16.14
C GLY A 38 -10.63 -20.69 -15.42
N ASN A 39 -10.49 -20.24 -14.16
CA ASN A 39 -9.41 -20.50 -13.19
C ASN A 39 -8.95 -21.97 -13.14
N LYS A 40 -8.09 -22.36 -14.07
CA LYS A 40 -7.54 -23.72 -14.15
C LYS A 40 -6.10 -23.77 -14.65
N ASN A 41 -5.31 -22.70 -14.50
CA ASN A 41 -3.87 -22.89 -14.56
C ASN A 41 -3.08 -21.85 -13.72
N PRO A 42 -2.25 -22.27 -12.75
CA PRO A 42 -1.24 -21.42 -12.08
C PRO A 42 -0.17 -20.80 -13.00
N VAL A 43 -0.14 -21.15 -14.29
CA VAL A 43 0.78 -20.55 -15.28
C VAL A 43 0.29 -19.20 -15.83
N ASP A 44 -1.02 -18.95 -15.91
CA ASP A 44 -1.60 -17.80 -16.63
C ASP A 44 -2.35 -16.85 -15.68
N ASP A 45 -1.60 -16.32 -14.72
CA ASP A 45 -2.11 -15.71 -13.49
C ASP A 45 -2.49 -14.22 -13.59
N PHE A 46 -2.77 -13.72 -14.80
CA PHE A 46 -3.04 -12.30 -15.03
C PHE A 46 -4.50 -12.07 -15.36
N SER A 47 -5.27 -11.60 -14.37
CA SER A 47 -6.62 -11.07 -14.60
C SER A 47 -6.80 -9.72 -13.93
N SER A 48 -7.66 -8.87 -14.50
CA SER A 48 -7.91 -7.49 -14.01
C SER A 48 -8.63 -7.44 -12.64
N GLY A 49 -8.80 -8.58 -11.98
CA GLY A 49 -9.40 -8.70 -10.65
C GLY A 49 -8.65 -9.67 -9.73
N SER A 50 -7.50 -10.22 -10.15
CA SER A 50 -6.62 -11.00 -9.26
C SER A 50 -5.67 -10.06 -8.53
N THR A 51 -5.25 -10.46 -7.33
CA THR A 51 -4.16 -9.81 -6.57
C THR A 51 -2.80 -10.42 -6.86
N GLY A 52 -2.75 -11.49 -7.66
CA GLY A 52 -1.55 -12.17 -8.10
C GLY A 52 -1.38 -13.60 -7.63
N ASP A 53 -2.34 -14.11 -6.85
CA ASP A 53 -2.44 -15.54 -6.56
C ASP A 53 -3.41 -16.29 -7.49
N SER A 54 -2.96 -17.46 -7.94
CA SER A 54 -3.75 -18.41 -8.72
C SER A 54 -4.67 -19.18 -7.80
N THR A 55 -5.95 -18.84 -7.80
CA THR A 55 -6.95 -19.64 -7.08
C THR A 55 -7.26 -20.92 -7.85
N ASN A 56 -7.13 -22.08 -7.21
CA ASN A 56 -7.50 -23.37 -7.80
C ASN A 56 -8.56 -24.09 -6.95
N THR A 57 -9.72 -23.46 -6.79
CA THR A 57 -10.75 -23.90 -5.83
C THR A 57 -11.93 -24.60 -6.51
N GLY A 58 -11.88 -24.71 -7.84
CA GLY A 58 -12.92 -25.35 -8.65
C GLY A 58 -13.14 -26.81 -8.26
N GLY A 59 -14.40 -27.17 -7.98
CA GLY A 59 -14.80 -28.53 -7.62
C GLY A 59 -14.57 -28.92 -6.15
N LEU A 60 -14.31 -27.94 -5.26
CA LEU A 60 -14.25 -28.13 -3.81
C LEU A 60 -15.60 -27.87 -3.16
N ALA A 61 -15.98 -28.73 -2.21
CA ALA A 61 -17.04 -28.44 -1.25
C ALA A 61 -16.63 -27.29 -0.30
N SER A 62 -17.60 -26.73 0.44
CA SER A 62 -17.35 -25.59 1.34
C SER A 62 -16.35 -25.89 2.46
N ASN A 63 -16.19 -27.16 2.85
CA ASN A 63 -15.30 -27.65 3.90
C ASN A 63 -14.08 -28.41 3.35
N GLU A 64 -13.81 -28.29 2.05
CA GLU A 64 -12.66 -28.91 1.41
C GLU A 64 -11.60 -27.88 1.05
N VAL A 65 -10.33 -28.27 1.18
CA VAL A 65 -9.16 -27.56 0.66
C VAL A 65 -8.40 -28.43 -0.32
N ARG A 66 -7.78 -27.81 -1.32
CA ARG A 66 -6.81 -28.45 -2.22
C ARG A 66 -5.40 -28.22 -1.70
N VAL A 67 -4.53 -29.23 -1.85
CA VAL A 67 -3.11 -29.12 -1.52
C VAL A 67 -2.30 -29.03 -2.81
N THR A 68 -1.60 -27.91 -2.98
CA THR A 68 -0.71 -27.65 -4.12
C THR A 68 0.73 -27.55 -3.61
N MET A 69 1.60 -28.51 -3.97
CA MET A 69 3.00 -28.49 -3.54
C MET A 69 3.89 -27.83 -4.59
N GLU A 70 4.62 -26.80 -4.19
CA GLU A 70 5.58 -26.10 -5.06
C GLU A 70 6.99 -26.15 -4.47
N VAL A 71 7.94 -26.73 -5.20
CA VAL A 71 9.34 -26.86 -4.74
C VAL A 71 10.28 -25.92 -5.50
N PRO A 72 11.37 -25.42 -4.87
CA PRO A 72 12.39 -24.66 -5.58
C PRO A 72 13.02 -25.44 -6.75
N GLY A 73 13.44 -24.74 -7.80
CA GLY A 73 14.11 -25.35 -8.96
C GLY A 73 15.40 -26.13 -8.60
N GLY A 74 16.06 -25.79 -7.49
CA GLY A 74 17.22 -26.55 -6.99
C GLY A 74 16.86 -27.92 -6.38
N VAL A 75 15.57 -28.21 -6.16
CA VAL A 75 15.07 -29.53 -5.70
C VAL A 75 14.79 -30.44 -6.90
N THR A 76 14.20 -29.91 -7.97
CA THR A 76 13.86 -30.67 -9.17
C THR A 76 13.76 -29.76 -10.40
N SER A 77 14.07 -30.30 -11.58
CA SER A 77 13.79 -29.68 -12.87
C SER A 77 12.48 -30.15 -13.50
N GLU A 78 11.85 -31.18 -12.92
CA GLU A 78 10.55 -31.71 -13.36
C GLU A 78 9.39 -30.92 -12.73
N GLY A 79 8.21 -30.98 -13.35
CA GLY A 79 7.02 -30.25 -12.90
C GLY A 79 6.78 -28.93 -13.64
N GLU A 80 5.56 -28.43 -13.51
CA GLU A 80 5.11 -27.20 -14.16
C GLU A 80 5.76 -25.97 -13.49
N PRO A 81 6.42 -25.08 -14.26
CA PRO A 81 7.02 -23.88 -13.69
C PRO A 81 5.95 -22.89 -13.22
N THR A 82 6.21 -22.23 -12.10
CA THR A 82 5.43 -21.08 -11.64
C THR A 82 6.12 -19.76 -12.01
N ARG A 83 5.39 -18.65 -11.91
CA ARG A 83 5.95 -17.30 -12.07
C ARG A 83 7.12 -16.96 -11.11
N ARG A 84 7.26 -17.68 -9.99
CA ARG A 84 8.29 -17.45 -8.96
C ARG A 84 9.52 -18.36 -9.11
N ASN A 85 9.66 -19.04 -10.25
CA ASN A 85 10.67 -20.08 -10.50
C ASN A 85 10.57 -21.30 -9.57
N LEU A 86 9.36 -21.58 -9.04
CA LEU A 86 9.05 -22.84 -8.36
C LEU A 86 8.52 -23.89 -9.35
N ARG A 87 8.43 -25.13 -8.90
CA ARG A 87 7.89 -26.27 -9.65
C ARG A 87 6.71 -26.89 -8.93
N ILE A 88 5.56 -26.93 -9.58
CA ILE A 88 4.40 -27.66 -9.09
C ILE A 88 4.67 -29.15 -9.26
N VAL A 89 4.56 -29.90 -8.16
CA VAL A 89 4.83 -31.33 -8.09
C VAL A 89 3.74 -32.07 -7.32
N GLN A 90 3.61 -33.37 -7.57
CA GLN A 90 2.77 -34.23 -6.75
C GLN A 90 3.54 -34.63 -5.48
N PRO A 91 3.01 -34.39 -4.27
CA PRO A 91 3.70 -34.75 -3.04
C PRO A 91 3.82 -36.27 -2.88
N ASP A 92 4.96 -36.76 -2.38
CA ASP A 92 5.16 -38.17 -2.01
C ASP A 92 4.32 -38.56 -0.78
N ARG A 93 4.08 -37.58 0.09
CA ARG A 93 3.31 -37.71 1.32
C ARG A 93 2.68 -36.38 1.67
N VAL A 94 1.44 -36.44 2.16
CA VAL A 94 0.73 -35.34 2.82
C VAL A 94 0.30 -35.84 4.19
N SER A 95 0.42 -35.00 5.22
CA SER A 95 -0.10 -35.25 6.55
C SER A 95 -0.64 -33.96 7.16
N VAL A 96 -1.68 -34.07 7.99
CA VAL A 96 -2.31 -32.92 8.66
C VAL A 96 -2.23 -33.13 10.16
N TYR A 97 -1.90 -32.09 10.92
CA TYR A 97 -1.85 -32.18 12.38
C TYR A 97 -2.12 -30.86 13.09
N PHE A 98 -2.59 -30.97 14.32
CA PHE A 98 -2.61 -29.87 15.27
C PHE A 98 -1.20 -29.54 15.76
N THR A 99 -0.92 -28.26 15.96
CA THR A 99 0.38 -27.74 16.42
C THR A 99 0.24 -26.73 17.56
N ASN A 100 1.38 -26.37 18.14
CA ASN A 100 1.58 -25.29 19.10
C ASN A 100 2.81 -24.45 18.69
N PRO A 101 3.20 -23.41 19.45
CA PRO A 101 4.36 -22.57 19.10
C PRO A 101 5.69 -23.33 19.02
N VAL A 102 5.85 -24.46 19.71
CA VAL A 102 7.06 -25.30 19.59
C VAL A 102 7.00 -26.26 18.38
N LEU A 103 6.03 -26.08 17.49
CA LEU A 103 5.82 -26.83 16.24
C LEU A 103 5.73 -28.35 16.44
N GLN A 104 5.15 -28.78 17.55
CA GLN A 104 4.93 -30.19 17.85
C GLN A 104 3.71 -30.73 17.12
N ASN A 105 3.81 -31.96 16.61
CA ASN A 105 2.63 -32.68 16.14
C ASN A 105 1.81 -33.18 17.34
N LEU A 106 0.61 -32.62 17.52
CA LEU A 106 -0.32 -32.91 18.62
C LEU A 106 -1.43 -33.90 18.24
N GLY A 107 -1.35 -34.50 17.05
CA GLY A 107 -2.35 -35.42 16.52
C GLY A 107 -3.10 -34.86 15.31
N GLU A 108 -3.79 -35.74 14.60
CA GLU A 108 -4.52 -35.42 13.37
C GLU A 108 -5.91 -34.82 13.70
N PRO A 109 -6.32 -33.72 13.06
CA PRO A 109 -7.70 -33.21 13.16
C PRO A 109 -8.71 -34.15 12.46
N PRO A 110 -10.01 -34.04 12.74
CA PRO A 110 -11.04 -34.83 12.05
C PRO A 110 -11.13 -34.51 10.54
N ILE A 111 -10.49 -35.34 9.71
CA ILE A 111 -10.40 -35.15 8.26
C ILE A 111 -10.76 -36.39 7.44
N SER A 112 -11.14 -36.15 6.18
CA SER A 112 -11.16 -37.15 5.09
C SER A 112 -10.27 -36.66 3.96
N THR A 113 -9.71 -37.57 3.16
CA THR A 113 -8.90 -37.22 1.99
C THR A 113 -9.43 -37.89 0.73
N ARG A 114 -9.42 -37.16 -0.39
CA ARG A 114 -9.66 -37.72 -1.73
C ARG A 114 -8.64 -37.16 -2.72
N THR A 115 -8.52 -37.79 -3.87
CA THR A 115 -7.75 -37.27 -5.01
C THR A 115 -8.72 -36.74 -6.06
N ASP A 116 -8.47 -35.56 -6.61
CA ASP A 116 -9.28 -35.04 -7.71
C ASP A 116 -8.85 -35.61 -9.07
N SER A 117 -9.50 -35.16 -10.14
CA SER A 117 -9.25 -35.63 -11.52
C SER A 117 -7.88 -35.21 -12.07
N GLU A 118 -7.24 -34.21 -11.47
CA GLU A 118 -5.93 -33.68 -11.88
C GLU A 118 -4.79 -34.24 -11.00
N GLY A 119 -5.15 -35.06 -10.00
CA GLY A 119 -4.20 -35.77 -9.14
C GLY A 119 -3.91 -35.05 -7.82
N PHE A 120 -4.50 -33.87 -7.57
CA PHE A 120 -4.27 -33.15 -6.33
C PHE A 120 -4.95 -33.83 -5.14
N THR A 121 -4.31 -33.72 -3.98
CA THR A 121 -4.88 -34.17 -2.71
C THR A 121 -5.87 -33.13 -2.23
N ILE A 122 -7.12 -33.55 -2.00
CA ILE A 122 -8.17 -32.75 -1.39
C ILE A 122 -8.37 -33.25 0.04
N ILE A 123 -8.36 -32.32 0.99
CA ILE A 123 -8.61 -32.59 2.41
C ILE A 123 -9.97 -31.99 2.76
N GLU A 124 -10.87 -32.82 3.26
CA GLU A 124 -12.15 -32.41 3.84
C GLU A 124 -11.97 -32.28 5.35
N PHE A 125 -12.24 -31.10 5.91
CA PHE A 125 -12.32 -30.89 7.34
C PHE A 125 -13.75 -31.13 7.81
N THR A 126 -13.97 -32.23 8.53
CA THR A 126 -15.32 -32.71 8.87
C THR A 126 -16.03 -31.85 9.92
N GLU A 127 -15.27 -31.01 10.63
CA GLU A 127 -15.77 -30.07 11.65
C GLU A 127 -15.71 -28.59 11.19
N GLY A 128 -15.54 -28.35 9.88
CA GLY A 128 -15.41 -27.02 9.31
C GLY A 128 -13.95 -26.63 9.03
N LEU A 129 -13.75 -25.62 8.19
CA LEU A 129 -12.42 -25.17 7.81
C LEU A 129 -11.67 -24.58 9.01
N PRO A 130 -10.37 -24.90 9.19
CA PRO A 130 -9.54 -24.23 10.18
C PRO A 130 -9.47 -22.72 9.91
N LEU A 131 -9.61 -21.92 10.97
CA LEU A 131 -9.40 -20.46 10.91
C LEU A 131 -8.11 -20.05 11.64
N GLY A 132 -7.70 -20.83 12.64
CA GLY A 132 -6.51 -20.57 13.43
C GLY A 132 -5.25 -21.17 12.83
N PRO A 133 -4.07 -20.71 13.28
CA PRO A 133 -2.78 -21.18 12.77
C PRO A 133 -2.35 -22.52 13.43
N ASN A 134 -3.24 -23.18 14.17
CA ASN A 134 -2.95 -24.40 14.91
C ASN A 134 -3.08 -25.68 14.07
N VAL A 135 -3.48 -25.60 12.80
CA VAL A 135 -3.60 -26.75 11.91
C VAL A 135 -2.60 -26.63 10.77
N ILE A 136 -1.71 -27.60 10.65
CA ILE A 136 -0.63 -27.64 9.66
C ILE A 136 -0.89 -28.73 8.62
N ILE A 137 -0.71 -28.37 7.34
CA ILE A 137 -0.55 -29.32 6.24
C ILE A 137 0.94 -29.46 5.97
N ASP A 138 1.44 -30.69 6.02
CA ASP A 138 2.85 -31.03 5.90
C ASP A 138 3.04 -31.99 4.73
N ALA A 139 3.80 -31.55 3.74
CA ALA A 139 4.03 -32.29 2.52
C ALA A 139 5.53 -32.49 2.25
N SER A 140 5.86 -33.62 1.63
CA SER A 140 7.23 -33.95 1.24
C SER A 140 7.34 -34.37 -0.21
N TYR A 141 8.44 -33.98 -0.84
CA TYR A 141 8.86 -34.40 -2.18
C TYR A 141 10.36 -34.70 -2.15
N GLY A 142 10.72 -35.95 -2.42
CA GLY A 142 12.05 -36.49 -2.17
C GLY A 142 12.47 -36.31 -0.71
N ASN A 143 13.56 -35.59 -0.49
CA ASN A 143 14.07 -35.28 0.86
C ASN A 143 13.63 -33.89 1.36
N THR A 144 12.83 -33.16 0.58
CA THR A 144 12.37 -31.82 0.94
C THR A 144 11.02 -31.93 1.62
N ARG A 145 10.92 -31.39 2.84
CA ARG A 145 9.68 -31.29 3.63
C ARG A 145 9.35 -29.82 3.82
N MET A 146 8.10 -29.45 3.59
CA MET A 146 7.57 -28.09 3.77
C MET A 146 6.21 -28.15 4.43
N ARG A 147 5.82 -27.05 5.08
CA ARG A 147 4.56 -26.93 5.83
C ARG A 147 3.80 -25.69 5.40
N ALA A 148 2.48 -25.77 5.50
CA ALA A 148 1.57 -24.64 5.33
C ALA A 148 0.51 -24.64 6.43
N LEU A 149 -0.08 -23.49 6.70
CA LEU A 149 -1.28 -23.39 7.52
C LEU A 149 -2.46 -23.93 6.73
N ALA A 150 -3.38 -24.64 7.39
CA ALA A 150 -4.64 -25.04 6.76
C ALA A 150 -5.69 -23.92 6.75
N ALA A 151 -5.46 -22.87 7.56
CA ALA A 151 -6.28 -21.66 7.57
C ALA A 151 -5.90 -20.82 6.36
N ASP A 152 -6.62 -21.01 5.26
CA ASP A 152 -6.37 -20.39 3.97
C ASP A 152 -7.70 -19.82 3.44
N ALA A 153 -7.68 -18.56 3.03
CA ALA A 153 -8.89 -17.83 2.64
C ALA A 153 -9.47 -18.30 1.30
N ASP A 154 -8.64 -18.77 0.38
CA ASP A 154 -9.07 -19.18 -0.95
C ASP A 154 -9.40 -20.68 -1.03
N ARG A 155 -8.79 -21.51 -0.15
CA ARG A 155 -8.90 -22.98 -0.05
C ARG A 155 -8.02 -23.77 -1.02
N ASP A 156 -7.05 -23.12 -1.67
CA ASP A 156 -5.93 -23.72 -2.38
C ASP A 156 -4.63 -23.56 -1.55
N VAL A 157 -4.41 -24.49 -0.61
CA VAL A 157 -3.27 -24.41 0.31
C VAL A 157 -1.98 -24.74 -0.42
N LYS A 158 -1.16 -23.72 -0.67
CA LYS A 158 0.15 -23.85 -1.32
C LYS A 158 1.22 -24.24 -0.30
N VAL A 159 1.73 -25.46 -0.40
CA VAL A 159 2.85 -25.96 0.41
C VAL A 159 4.16 -25.68 -0.32
N ASN A 160 4.81 -24.58 0.02
CA ASN A 160 5.96 -24.03 -0.70
C ASN A 160 6.90 -23.25 0.24
N PRO A 161 7.99 -22.62 -0.24
CA PRO A 161 8.89 -21.85 0.62
C PRO A 161 8.23 -20.67 1.35
N PHE A 162 7.18 -20.05 0.81
CA PHE A 162 6.50 -18.91 1.43
C PHE A 162 5.68 -19.35 2.64
N SER A 163 4.91 -20.43 2.50
CA SER A 163 4.14 -20.99 3.61
C SER A 163 5.05 -21.67 4.65
N GLU A 164 6.16 -22.31 4.23
CA GLU A 164 7.15 -22.83 5.17
C GLU A 164 7.85 -21.70 5.94
N TYR A 165 8.15 -20.57 5.29
CA TYR A 165 8.68 -19.39 5.97
C TYR A 165 7.70 -18.90 7.04
N LEU A 166 6.41 -18.80 6.71
CA LEU A 166 5.37 -18.40 7.64
C LEU A 166 5.36 -19.31 8.87
N VAL A 167 5.21 -20.63 8.68
CA VAL A 167 5.18 -21.62 9.78
C VAL A 167 6.46 -21.58 10.62
N ARG A 168 7.62 -21.45 9.97
CA ARG A 168 8.92 -21.49 10.67
C ARG A 168 9.19 -20.23 11.48
N ASN A 169 8.92 -19.05 10.93
CA ASN A 169 9.38 -17.78 11.48
C ASN A 169 8.33 -17.00 12.26
N THR A 170 7.03 -17.32 12.11
CA THR A 170 5.96 -16.63 12.86
C THR A 170 5.38 -17.49 13.97
N LEU A 171 4.87 -18.69 13.67
CA LEU A 171 4.25 -19.54 14.68
C LEU A 171 5.19 -19.86 15.85
N SER A 172 6.49 -19.99 15.57
CA SER A 172 7.49 -20.30 16.58
C SER A 172 7.95 -19.11 17.43
N SER A 173 7.59 -17.88 17.03
CA SER A 173 7.95 -16.67 17.79
C SER A 173 6.97 -16.40 18.94
N TYR A 174 5.75 -16.93 18.89
CA TYR A 174 4.77 -16.72 19.95
C TYR A 174 5.15 -17.41 21.25
N THR A 175 4.90 -16.70 22.34
CA THR A 175 4.74 -17.30 23.66
C THR A 175 3.49 -18.17 23.71
N ALA A 176 3.44 -19.10 24.67
CA ALA A 176 2.24 -19.89 24.91
C ALA A 176 1.01 -19.02 25.25
N GLY A 177 1.22 -17.84 25.84
CA GLY A 177 0.16 -16.89 26.15
C GLY A 177 -0.41 -16.24 24.90
N GLU A 178 0.44 -15.69 24.03
CA GLU A 178 0.00 -15.04 22.78
C GLU A 178 -0.70 -16.03 21.85
N PHE A 179 -0.18 -17.25 21.74
CA PHE A 179 -0.84 -18.29 20.97
C PHE A 179 -2.21 -18.65 21.53
N GLN A 180 -2.35 -18.72 22.87
CA GLN A 180 -3.65 -18.96 23.48
C GLN A 180 -4.61 -17.79 23.23
N THR A 181 -4.16 -16.54 23.28
CA THR A 181 -4.98 -15.37 22.91
C THR A 181 -5.53 -15.49 21.49
N ILE A 182 -4.68 -15.89 20.54
CA ILE A 182 -5.11 -16.16 19.15
C ILE A 182 -6.14 -17.28 19.10
N MET A 183 -5.92 -18.38 19.83
CA MET A 183 -6.84 -19.52 19.81
C MET A 183 -8.17 -19.23 20.53
N ASP A 184 -8.16 -18.42 21.58
CA ASP A 184 -9.37 -17.95 22.27
C ASP A 184 -10.22 -17.09 21.32
N CYS A 185 -9.57 -16.19 20.58
CA CYS A 185 -10.19 -15.40 19.50
C CYS A 185 -10.79 -16.27 18.39
N VAL A 186 -10.09 -17.33 17.97
CA VAL A 186 -10.58 -18.30 16.98
C VAL A 186 -11.78 -19.11 17.50
N ALA A 187 -11.79 -19.42 18.80
CA ALA A 187 -12.83 -20.21 19.45
C ALA A 187 -14.07 -19.40 19.88
N ASP A 188 -14.11 -18.08 19.67
CA ASP A 188 -15.27 -17.25 19.96
C ASP A 188 -16.44 -17.56 19.00
N GLU A 189 -17.21 -18.59 19.37
CA GLU A 189 -18.46 -19.02 18.70
C GLU A 189 -19.61 -18.00 18.86
N GLY A 190 -19.48 -17.04 19.80
CA GLY A 190 -20.47 -16.00 20.06
C GLY A 190 -20.47 -14.87 19.04
N GLY A 191 -19.36 -14.70 18.30
CA GLY A 191 -19.27 -13.82 17.13
C GLY A 191 -19.31 -12.32 17.42
N GLU A 192 -19.24 -11.87 18.67
CA GLU A 192 -19.42 -10.44 18.96
C GLU A 192 -18.13 -9.62 18.98
N LEU A 193 -16.91 -10.18 19.10
CA LEU A 193 -15.74 -9.31 19.41
C LEU A 193 -14.40 -9.57 18.72
N CYS A 194 -14.04 -10.80 18.31
CA CYS A 194 -12.67 -11.03 17.79
C CYS A 194 -12.55 -11.13 16.26
N LEU A 195 -12.30 -10.00 15.58
CA LEU A 195 -12.01 -9.95 14.14
C LEU A 195 -10.65 -10.54 13.77
N ASN A 196 -9.71 -10.60 14.72
CA ASN A 196 -8.34 -11.06 14.46
C ASN A 196 -8.25 -12.53 14.07
N LYS A 197 -9.33 -13.30 14.24
CA LYS A 197 -9.42 -14.70 13.76
C LYS A 197 -9.25 -14.85 12.25
N TYR A 198 -9.46 -13.78 11.46
CA TYR A 198 -9.26 -13.79 10.01
C TYR A 198 -7.83 -13.44 9.57
N VAL A 199 -7.00 -12.92 10.48
CA VAL A 199 -5.64 -12.44 10.15
C VAL A 199 -4.78 -13.58 9.59
N TRP A 200 -4.88 -14.78 10.15
CA TRP A 200 -4.09 -15.93 9.69
C TRP A 200 -4.53 -16.46 8.33
N SER A 201 -5.83 -16.55 8.08
CA SER A 201 -6.32 -16.92 6.75
C SER A 201 -5.89 -15.90 5.69
N THR A 202 -5.93 -14.61 6.02
CA THR A 202 -5.46 -13.56 5.11
C THR A 202 -3.95 -13.61 4.92
N LEU A 203 -3.17 -13.83 5.98
CA LEU A 203 -1.72 -13.88 5.90
C LEU A 203 -1.24 -15.13 5.12
N ALA A 204 -1.84 -16.29 5.36
CA ALA A 204 -1.51 -17.53 4.65
C ALA A 204 -1.75 -17.41 3.13
N ASP A 205 -2.83 -16.73 2.74
CA ASP A 205 -3.17 -16.44 1.35
C ASP A 205 -2.24 -15.38 0.76
N GLN A 206 -2.16 -14.19 1.36
CA GLN A 206 -1.45 -13.03 0.80
C GLN A 206 0.08 -13.23 0.70
N VAL A 207 0.72 -14.10 1.50
CA VAL A 207 2.15 -14.41 1.25
C VAL A 207 2.38 -14.99 -0.15
N HIS A 208 1.34 -15.56 -0.76
CA HIS A 208 1.40 -16.09 -2.10
C HIS A 208 1.28 -15.02 -3.20
N ASP A 209 0.73 -13.84 -2.93
CA ASP A 209 0.66 -12.72 -3.89
C ASP A 209 2.02 -12.06 -4.18
N PHE A 210 3.03 -12.24 -3.30
CA PHE A 210 4.34 -11.61 -3.49
C PHE A 210 5.05 -12.05 -4.78
N GLU A 211 5.52 -11.09 -5.57
CA GLU A 211 6.33 -11.27 -6.79
C GLU A 211 7.82 -11.36 -6.45
N ILE A 212 8.19 -12.45 -5.78
CA ILE A 212 9.57 -12.75 -5.40
C ILE A 212 10.03 -14.00 -6.15
N ASP A 213 10.98 -13.81 -7.06
CA ASP A 213 11.63 -14.91 -7.75
C ASP A 213 12.60 -15.63 -6.83
N ILE A 214 12.42 -16.94 -6.69
CA ILE A 214 13.39 -17.81 -6.04
C ILE A 214 14.48 -18.17 -7.07
N PRO A 215 15.78 -18.03 -6.75
CA PRO A 215 16.82 -18.40 -7.70
C PRO A 215 16.69 -19.88 -8.14
N PRO A 216 16.83 -20.20 -9.44
CA PRO A 216 16.48 -21.52 -9.97
C PRO A 216 17.38 -22.65 -9.46
N ASN A 217 18.55 -22.32 -8.90
CA ASN A 217 19.55 -23.26 -8.42
C ASN A 217 19.59 -23.41 -6.89
N VAL A 218 18.70 -22.74 -6.14
CA VAL A 218 18.64 -22.89 -4.68
C VAL A 218 17.62 -23.94 -4.26
N GLY A 219 17.96 -24.71 -3.22
CA GLY A 219 17.00 -25.55 -2.50
C GLY A 219 16.22 -24.76 -1.45
N LEU A 220 15.42 -25.45 -0.63
CA LEU A 220 14.55 -24.82 0.37
C LEU A 220 15.28 -23.83 1.30
N SER A 221 16.45 -24.19 1.84
CA SER A 221 17.19 -23.28 2.73
C SER A 221 17.55 -21.96 2.05
N GLY A 222 18.06 -22.00 0.82
CA GLY A 222 18.39 -20.78 0.08
C GLY A 222 17.14 -19.99 -0.35
N ALA A 223 16.01 -20.66 -0.57
CA ALA A 223 14.74 -19.99 -0.81
C ALA A 223 14.26 -19.23 0.44
N LEU A 224 14.34 -19.85 1.62
CA LEU A 224 14.03 -19.19 2.90
C LEU A 224 14.98 -18.02 3.19
N ASP A 225 16.27 -18.16 2.89
CA ASP A 225 17.25 -17.07 3.01
C ASP A 225 16.91 -15.91 2.06
N VAL A 226 16.44 -16.20 0.84
CA VAL A 226 15.97 -15.16 -0.09
C VAL A 226 14.79 -14.42 0.52
N LEU A 227 13.77 -15.13 1.02
CA LEU A 227 12.58 -14.53 1.61
C LEU A 227 12.88 -13.70 2.86
N GLU A 228 13.73 -14.18 3.77
CA GLU A 228 14.18 -13.43 4.95
C GLU A 228 14.87 -12.12 4.57
N ASN A 229 15.69 -12.15 3.51
CA ASN A 229 16.42 -10.98 3.04
C ASN A 229 15.57 -10.03 2.18
N ARG A 230 14.32 -10.38 1.84
CA ARG A 230 13.35 -9.46 1.24
C ARG A 230 12.67 -8.68 2.36
N GLY A 231 13.20 -7.49 2.63
CA GLY A 231 12.75 -6.67 3.76
C GLY A 231 11.25 -6.39 3.74
N ASP A 232 10.67 -6.14 2.56
CA ASP A 232 9.24 -5.91 2.38
C ASP A 232 8.39 -7.13 2.77
N PHE A 233 8.80 -8.32 2.34
CA PHE A 233 8.11 -9.57 2.69
C PHE A 233 8.25 -9.93 4.17
N ALA A 234 9.49 -9.97 4.68
CA ALA A 234 9.76 -10.31 6.07
C ALA A 234 9.05 -9.34 7.02
N ARG A 235 9.00 -8.05 6.67
CA ARG A 235 8.32 -7.04 7.46
C ARG A 235 6.81 -7.18 7.43
N TYR A 236 6.21 -7.42 6.26
CA TYR A 236 4.78 -7.70 6.12
C TYR A 236 4.36 -8.90 6.98
N VAL A 237 5.09 -10.01 6.87
CA VAL A 237 4.82 -11.24 7.63
C VAL A 237 4.90 -10.98 9.14
N GLY A 238 5.94 -10.29 9.61
CA GLY A 238 6.09 -9.94 11.02
C GLY A 238 4.97 -9.01 11.53
N ALA A 239 4.63 -7.97 10.76
CA ALA A 239 3.59 -7.02 11.15
C ALA A 239 2.20 -7.65 11.23
N MET A 240 1.86 -8.54 10.29
CA MET A 240 0.60 -9.29 10.31
C MET A 240 0.56 -10.29 11.47
N ALA A 241 1.69 -10.93 11.79
CA ALA A 241 1.81 -11.80 12.95
C ALA A 241 1.61 -11.04 14.27
N ASP A 242 2.19 -9.84 14.41
CA ASP A 242 1.97 -8.98 15.59
C ASP A 242 0.50 -8.52 15.68
N TYR A 243 -0.10 -8.16 14.55
CA TYR A 243 -1.50 -7.78 14.45
C TYR A 243 -2.46 -8.89 14.92
N ALA A 244 -2.15 -10.16 14.65
CA ALA A 244 -2.97 -11.29 15.07
C ALA A 244 -3.11 -11.43 16.60
N VAL A 245 -2.21 -10.83 17.39
CA VAL A 245 -2.19 -10.92 18.86
C VAL A 245 -3.10 -9.89 19.53
N LEU A 246 -3.58 -8.89 18.79
CA LEU A 246 -4.46 -7.87 19.37
C LEU A 246 -5.69 -8.51 20.00
N ASP A 247 -6.05 -8.01 21.19
CA ASP A 247 -7.17 -8.54 21.94
C ASP A 247 -8.52 -8.01 21.43
N GLU A 248 -9.60 -8.59 21.95
CA GLU A 248 -10.98 -8.16 21.67
C GLU A 248 -11.29 -6.73 22.13
N THR A 249 -10.52 -6.15 23.05
CA THR A 249 -10.73 -4.75 23.47
C THR A 249 -10.15 -3.77 22.46
N SER A 250 -9.24 -4.24 21.61
CA SER A 250 -8.58 -3.48 20.55
C SER A 250 -9.37 -3.45 19.25
N SER A 251 -10.56 -4.07 19.16
CA SER A 251 -11.40 -4.11 17.95
C SER A 251 -12.55 -3.08 18.02
N GLY A 252 -12.19 -1.81 18.18
CA GLY A 252 -13.12 -0.69 18.15
C GLY A 252 -13.95 -0.64 16.86
N LYS A 253 -15.11 0.06 16.92
CA LYS A 253 -16.02 0.21 15.78
C LYS A 253 -15.94 1.62 15.20
N ILE A 254 -15.86 1.74 13.87
CA ILE A 254 -16.30 2.96 13.18
C ILE A 254 -17.82 2.92 13.03
N SER A 255 -18.51 3.81 13.73
CA SER A 255 -19.97 3.79 13.91
C SER A 255 -20.75 4.06 12.61
N ALA A 256 -20.18 4.83 11.68
CA ALA A 256 -20.78 5.10 10.37
C ALA A 256 -20.94 3.83 9.54
N SER A 257 -22.09 3.67 8.89
CA SER A 257 -22.34 2.54 7.98
C SER A 257 -21.44 2.58 6.74
N SER A 258 -21.13 3.76 6.23
CA SER A 258 -20.16 4.00 5.16
C SER A 258 -19.67 5.45 5.21
N ALA A 259 -18.42 5.67 4.84
CA ALA A 259 -17.80 6.98 4.68
C ALA A 259 -16.92 6.99 3.43
N ASP A 260 -17.08 8.00 2.59
CA ASP A 260 -16.32 8.16 1.35
C ASP A 260 -15.35 9.32 1.47
N TYR A 261 -14.16 9.15 0.93
CA TYR A 261 -13.05 10.10 1.05
C TYR A 261 -12.56 10.55 -0.32
N ASN A 262 -12.10 11.79 -0.41
CA ASN A 262 -11.23 12.24 -1.49
C ASN A 262 -9.79 11.86 -1.13
N SER A 263 -9.10 11.17 -2.03
CA SER A 263 -7.75 10.66 -1.78
C SER A 263 -6.71 11.54 -2.46
N VAL A 264 -5.73 12.01 -1.68
CA VAL A 264 -4.50 12.59 -2.18
C VAL A 264 -3.39 11.55 -2.01
N PHE A 265 -2.74 11.17 -3.11
CA PHE A 265 -1.83 10.02 -3.15
C PHE A 265 -0.49 10.38 -3.79
N LEU A 266 0.61 10.06 -3.12
CA LEU A 266 1.96 10.17 -3.69
C LEU A 266 2.63 8.81 -3.62
N GLY A 267 3.05 8.31 -4.79
CA GLY A 267 3.94 7.17 -4.91
C GLY A 267 5.33 7.61 -5.38
N ILE A 268 6.39 7.25 -4.65
CA ILE A 268 7.78 7.44 -5.10
C ILE A 268 8.42 6.09 -5.32
N GLU A 269 8.94 5.88 -6.52
CA GLU A 269 9.54 4.63 -6.98
C GLU A 269 11.05 4.72 -7.14
N LEU A 270 11.76 3.66 -6.79
CA LEU A 270 13.10 3.41 -7.31
C LEU A 270 13.17 1.97 -7.80
N GLY A 271 13.12 1.78 -9.11
CA GLY A 271 13.05 0.47 -9.75
C GLY A 271 14.20 0.21 -10.72
N GLN A 272 14.17 -0.94 -11.38
CA GLN A 272 15.10 -1.31 -12.46
C GLN A 272 14.31 -1.55 -13.74
N THR A 273 14.78 -1.02 -14.87
CA THR A 273 14.08 -1.14 -16.16
C THR A 273 14.78 -2.10 -17.12
N PHE A 274 13.99 -2.89 -17.82
CA PHE A 274 14.37 -3.82 -18.88
C PHE A 274 13.55 -3.57 -20.17
N LEU A 275 12.72 -2.53 -20.17
CA LEU A 275 11.75 -2.22 -21.22
C LEU A 275 12.39 -2.00 -22.60
N GLU A 276 13.55 -1.34 -22.60
CA GLU A 276 14.31 -1.00 -23.80
C GLU A 276 15.67 -1.69 -23.76
N SER A 277 16.04 -2.43 -24.81
CA SER A 277 17.27 -3.23 -24.84
C SER A 277 18.54 -2.39 -24.65
N THR A 278 18.53 -1.12 -25.04
CA THR A 278 19.65 -0.18 -24.87
C THR A 278 19.76 0.40 -23.46
N LEU A 279 18.68 0.31 -22.66
CA LEU A 279 18.59 0.83 -21.29
C LEU A 279 18.49 -0.29 -20.25
N SER A 280 18.44 -1.53 -20.70
CA SER A 280 18.21 -2.72 -19.87
C SER A 280 19.21 -2.82 -18.72
N GLY A 281 18.68 -2.93 -17.50
CA GLY A 281 19.44 -2.95 -16.25
C GLY A 281 19.59 -1.60 -15.57
N SER A 282 19.27 -0.47 -16.23
CA SER A 282 19.41 0.85 -15.61
C SER A 282 18.43 1.03 -14.46
N GLY A 283 18.83 1.80 -13.43
CA GLY A 283 17.91 2.22 -12.38
C GLY A 283 17.00 3.34 -12.86
N GLN A 284 15.81 3.41 -12.28
CA GLN A 284 14.76 4.34 -12.68
C GLN A 284 14.08 4.92 -11.45
N TRP A 285 14.10 6.25 -11.32
CA TRP A 285 13.19 6.96 -10.42
C TRP A 285 11.82 7.01 -11.06
N GLY A 286 10.76 6.95 -10.26
CA GLY A 286 9.40 7.22 -10.72
C GLY A 286 8.59 7.97 -9.69
N VAL A 287 7.61 8.74 -10.16
CA VAL A 287 6.62 9.42 -9.32
C VAL A 287 5.23 9.07 -9.84
N ARG A 288 4.31 8.82 -8.91
CA ARG A 288 2.89 8.60 -9.19
C ARG A 288 2.07 9.65 -8.48
N THR A 289 1.24 10.34 -9.24
CA THR A 289 0.32 11.38 -8.79
C THR A 289 -1.10 10.91 -9.05
N ALA A 290 -2.02 11.13 -8.10
CA ALA A 290 -3.41 10.77 -8.27
C ALA A 290 -4.06 11.61 -9.37
N GLN A 291 -4.91 10.98 -10.18
CA GLN A 291 -5.53 11.60 -11.34
C GLN A 291 -7.01 11.29 -11.44
N GLU A 292 -7.73 12.17 -12.12
CA GLU A 292 -9.14 12.00 -12.41
C GLU A 292 -9.28 11.36 -13.77
N GLU A 293 -10.05 10.29 -13.86
CA GLU A 293 -10.26 9.57 -15.11
C GLU A 293 -11.67 9.81 -15.64
N VAL A 294 -11.74 10.08 -16.95
CA VAL A 294 -13.00 10.22 -17.68
C VAL A 294 -13.15 9.00 -18.57
N LEU A 295 -14.12 8.15 -18.24
CA LEU A 295 -14.45 6.95 -19.00
C LEU A 295 -15.58 7.29 -19.96
N THR A 296 -15.35 7.23 -21.27
CA THR A 296 -16.40 7.49 -22.27
C THR A 296 -16.60 6.27 -23.15
N ASP A 297 -17.84 5.79 -23.21
CA ASP A 297 -18.25 4.67 -24.05
C ASP A 297 -19.57 4.95 -24.78
N GLU A 298 -20.17 3.92 -25.39
CA GLU A 298 -21.45 4.04 -26.08
C GLU A 298 -22.64 4.33 -25.14
N ASN A 299 -22.48 4.08 -23.82
CA ASN A 299 -23.49 4.23 -22.80
C ASN A 299 -23.43 5.59 -22.08
N GLY A 300 -22.29 6.28 -22.14
CA GLY A 300 -22.15 7.64 -21.63
C GLY A 300 -20.73 8.02 -21.26
N THR A 301 -20.62 9.07 -20.43
CA THR A 301 -19.35 9.52 -19.85
C THR A 301 -19.44 9.38 -18.33
N GLY A 302 -18.63 8.48 -17.77
CA GLY A 302 -18.41 8.32 -16.33
C GLY A 302 -17.15 9.06 -15.87
N TYR A 303 -17.12 9.41 -14.59
CA TYR A 303 -15.98 10.07 -13.94
C TYR A 303 -15.52 9.23 -12.76
N VAL A 304 -14.23 8.93 -12.72
CA VAL A 304 -13.56 8.23 -11.62
C VAL A 304 -12.65 9.24 -10.93
N TYR A 305 -12.86 9.41 -9.64
CA TYR A 305 -12.08 10.32 -8.79
C TYR A 305 -11.26 9.50 -7.80
N PRO A 306 -10.02 9.91 -7.50
CA PRO A 306 -9.24 9.29 -6.43
C PRO A 306 -10.02 9.20 -5.12
N ALA A 307 -10.23 7.97 -4.64
CA ALA A 307 -11.11 7.72 -3.52
C ALA A 307 -10.66 6.56 -2.62
N LEU A 308 -11.05 6.69 -1.36
CA LEU A 308 -11.12 5.61 -0.38
C LEU A 308 -12.58 5.51 0.08
N THR A 309 -13.11 4.30 0.13
CA THR A 309 -14.38 4.01 0.79
C THR A 309 -14.09 3.19 2.04
N LEU A 310 -14.64 3.64 3.16
CA LEU A 310 -14.64 2.94 4.43
C LEU A 310 -16.07 2.49 4.73
N THR A 311 -16.31 1.19 4.83
CA THR A 311 -17.64 0.64 5.10
C THR A 311 -17.61 -0.19 6.37
N SER A 312 -18.54 0.06 7.29
CA SER A 312 -18.73 -0.79 8.47
C SER A 312 -19.99 -1.61 8.30
N PHE A 313 -19.83 -2.93 8.25
CA PHE A 313 -20.94 -3.86 8.13
C PHE A 313 -21.31 -4.42 9.50
N ASP A 314 -22.58 -4.34 9.87
CA ASP A 314 -23.17 -5.10 10.98
C ASP A 314 -23.87 -6.34 10.38
N ALA A 315 -23.20 -7.50 10.34
CA ALA A 315 -23.78 -8.75 9.85
C ALA A 315 -23.65 -9.85 10.90
N PHE A 316 -24.78 -10.45 11.31
CA PHE A 316 -24.81 -11.53 12.32
C PHE A 316 -24.13 -11.17 13.66
N ASN A 317 -24.28 -9.92 14.12
CA ASN A 317 -23.57 -9.32 15.28
C ASN A 317 -22.04 -9.22 15.13
N ILE A 318 -21.48 -9.57 13.97
CA ILE A 318 -20.07 -9.33 13.63
C ILE A 318 -19.99 -7.96 12.95
N ARG A 319 -19.10 -7.10 13.45
CA ARG A 319 -18.87 -5.76 12.93
C ARG A 319 -17.54 -5.69 12.22
N VAL A 320 -17.54 -5.56 10.89
CA VAL A 320 -16.31 -5.52 10.08
C VAL A 320 -16.16 -4.14 9.45
N THR A 321 -15.05 -3.46 9.71
CA THR A 321 -14.63 -2.31 8.90
C THR A 321 -13.87 -2.81 7.68
N SER A 322 -14.31 -2.36 6.51
CA SER A 322 -13.72 -2.66 5.22
C SER A 322 -13.21 -1.39 4.57
N LEU A 323 -12.05 -1.48 3.92
CA LEU A 323 -11.47 -0.41 3.13
C LEU A 323 -11.38 -0.82 1.66
N ALA A 324 -11.66 0.11 0.75
CA ALA A 324 -11.42 -0.07 -0.67
C ALA A 324 -10.87 1.24 -1.25
N ASN A 325 -9.69 1.17 -1.87
CA ASN A 325 -9.11 2.31 -2.59
C ASN A 325 -9.37 2.12 -4.08
N ASP A 326 -9.65 3.21 -4.77
CA ASP A 326 -9.66 3.31 -6.22
C ASP A 326 -9.03 4.65 -6.61
N ILE A 327 -7.75 4.60 -6.97
CA ILE A 327 -6.92 5.79 -7.21
C ILE A 327 -6.30 5.66 -8.61
N PRO A 328 -6.93 6.23 -9.65
CA PRO A 328 -6.25 6.40 -10.93
C PRO A 328 -5.02 7.28 -10.73
N TYR A 329 -3.94 6.99 -11.44
CA TYR A 329 -2.69 7.72 -11.33
C TYR A 329 -1.97 7.81 -12.67
N ASP A 330 -1.30 8.94 -12.89
CA ASP A 330 -0.30 9.09 -13.95
C ASP A 330 1.09 8.87 -13.35
N ARG A 331 2.03 8.48 -14.22
CA ARG A 331 3.39 8.10 -13.82
C ARG A 331 4.42 8.80 -14.69
N GLU A 332 5.34 9.48 -14.02
CA GLU A 332 6.56 9.98 -14.62
C GLU A 332 7.77 9.17 -14.15
N ALA A 333 8.77 9.02 -15.02
CA ALA A 333 9.99 8.30 -14.69
C ALA A 333 11.25 8.94 -15.27
N LEU A 334 12.35 8.80 -14.54
CA LEU A 334 13.69 9.19 -14.95
C LEU A 334 14.62 7.98 -14.88
N ILE A 335 15.00 7.46 -16.04
CA ILE A 335 16.00 6.40 -16.16
C ILE A 335 17.38 7.03 -16.01
N HIS A 336 18.23 6.42 -15.18
CA HIS A 336 19.60 6.83 -14.96
C HIS A 336 20.53 5.67 -15.28
N GLN A 337 21.26 5.79 -16.38
CA GLN A 337 22.22 4.81 -16.86
C GLN A 337 23.66 5.22 -16.51
N ASP A 338 24.56 4.23 -16.45
CA ASP A 338 26.02 4.45 -16.34
C ASP A 338 26.51 5.56 -17.29
N GLY A 339 27.52 6.29 -16.85
CA GLY A 339 28.04 7.47 -17.54
C GLY A 339 27.17 8.72 -17.40
N ASN A 340 26.20 8.72 -16.48
CA ASN A 340 25.24 9.81 -16.24
C ASN A 340 24.40 10.14 -17.49
N ASN A 341 23.94 9.10 -18.19
CA ASN A 341 22.95 9.27 -19.24
C ASN A 341 21.55 9.19 -18.62
N PHE A 342 20.71 10.17 -18.93
CA PHE A 342 19.37 10.31 -18.36
C PHE A 342 18.31 10.25 -19.45
N PHE A 343 17.17 9.64 -19.15
CA PHE A 343 16.06 9.54 -20.08
C PHE A 343 14.74 9.74 -19.34
N VAL A 344 14.02 10.81 -19.65
CA VAL A 344 12.68 11.05 -19.11
C VAL A 344 11.63 10.23 -19.87
N ARG A 345 10.64 9.72 -19.14
CA ARG A 345 9.44 9.06 -19.66
C ARG A 345 8.24 9.65 -18.91
N GLY A 346 7.52 10.58 -19.53
CA GLY A 346 6.33 11.18 -18.94
C GLY A 346 5.09 10.30 -19.09
N SER A 347 3.94 10.87 -18.74
CA SER A 347 2.61 10.23 -18.85
C SER A 347 2.27 9.79 -20.29
N GLU A 348 2.88 10.36 -21.31
CA GLU A 348 2.68 9.94 -22.70
C GLU A 348 3.24 8.54 -23.01
N TYR A 349 4.16 8.02 -22.18
CA TYR A 349 4.71 6.68 -22.31
C TYR A 349 3.89 5.62 -21.55
N TRP A 350 3.07 6.06 -20.60
CA TRP A 350 2.35 5.17 -19.68
C TRP A 350 0.87 5.51 -19.72
N GLU A 351 0.06 4.59 -20.24
CA GLU A 351 -1.38 4.71 -20.04
C GLU A 351 -1.69 4.79 -18.54
N ARG A 352 -2.67 5.64 -18.21
CA ARG A 352 -3.18 5.80 -16.86
C ARG A 352 -3.49 4.44 -16.25
N ASN A 353 -3.08 4.28 -15.01
CA ASN A 353 -3.22 3.04 -14.29
C ASN A 353 -3.85 3.31 -12.93
N THR A 354 -4.22 2.27 -12.20
CA THR A 354 -5.00 2.38 -10.96
C THR A 354 -4.27 1.73 -9.80
N HIS A 355 -4.27 2.41 -8.66
CA HIS A 355 -3.89 1.87 -7.37
C HIS A 355 -5.14 1.47 -6.61
N SER A 356 -5.59 0.23 -6.82
CA SER A 356 -6.83 -0.28 -6.23
C SER A 356 -6.62 -1.53 -5.39
N SER A 357 -7.48 -1.73 -4.41
CA SER A 357 -7.43 -2.89 -3.50
C SER A 357 -8.83 -3.39 -3.19
N SER A 358 -8.94 -4.69 -2.93
CA SER A 358 -10.20 -5.31 -2.55
C SER A 358 -10.67 -4.83 -1.17
N PRO A 359 -11.99 -4.83 -0.93
CA PRO A 359 -12.57 -4.82 0.41
C PRO A 359 -11.89 -5.88 1.28
N GLY A 360 -11.28 -5.47 2.40
CA GLY A 360 -10.59 -6.36 3.32
C GLY A 360 -10.87 -5.96 4.76
N ALA A 361 -10.94 -6.95 5.65
CA ALA A 361 -11.20 -6.72 7.07
C ALA A 361 -10.07 -5.90 7.70
N ALA A 362 -10.45 -4.83 8.39
CA ALA A 362 -9.56 -3.97 9.15
C ALA A 362 -10.04 -3.89 10.61
N THR A 363 -9.09 -3.79 11.53
CA THR A 363 -9.34 -3.62 12.96
C THR A 363 -9.00 -2.20 13.37
N LEU A 364 -9.89 -1.55 14.12
CA LEU A 364 -9.65 -0.23 14.69
C LEU A 364 -9.14 -0.34 16.13
N MET A 365 -7.83 -0.20 16.30
CA MET A 365 -7.18 -0.18 17.60
C MET A 365 -7.30 1.21 18.25
N ASP A 366 -7.82 1.24 19.48
CA ASP A 366 -7.99 2.44 20.33
C ASP A 366 -8.61 3.64 19.60
N ASP A 367 -9.64 3.37 18.77
CA ASP A 367 -10.42 4.33 17.99
C ASP A 367 -9.63 5.24 17.01
N THR A 368 -8.32 5.01 16.86
CA THR A 368 -7.41 5.93 16.15
C THR A 368 -6.49 5.24 15.15
N ARG A 369 -6.47 3.90 15.16
CA ARG A 369 -5.55 3.10 14.33
C ARG A 369 -6.24 2.02 13.55
N LEU A 370 -6.28 2.18 12.24
CA LEU A 370 -6.87 1.19 11.35
C LEU A 370 -5.79 0.25 10.80
N LEU A 371 -5.88 -1.03 11.15
CA LEU A 371 -4.87 -2.06 10.88
C LEU A 371 -5.42 -3.10 9.91
N ALA A 372 -4.68 -3.41 8.84
CA ALA A 372 -5.09 -4.42 7.87
C ALA A 372 -3.93 -4.98 7.05
N GLY A 373 -4.05 -6.24 6.61
CA GLY A 373 -3.28 -6.77 5.49
C GLY A 373 -3.97 -6.40 4.18
N ARG A 374 -3.25 -5.72 3.29
CA ARG A 374 -3.80 -5.22 2.02
C ARG A 374 -3.10 -5.88 0.86
N ALA A 375 -3.87 -6.41 -0.07
CA ALA A 375 -3.41 -6.81 -1.40
C ALA A 375 -4.01 -5.86 -2.43
N LEU A 376 -3.17 -5.42 -3.36
CA LEU A 376 -3.60 -4.56 -4.46
C LEU A 376 -3.98 -5.43 -5.65
N TYR A 377 -4.99 -4.99 -6.41
CA TYR A 377 -5.32 -5.67 -7.65
C TYR A 377 -4.20 -5.49 -8.68
N GLN A 378 -4.02 -6.54 -9.47
CA GLN A 378 -3.27 -6.45 -10.71
C GLN A 378 -4.07 -5.64 -11.73
N SER A 379 -3.36 -4.89 -12.56
CA SER A 379 -3.96 -4.09 -13.62
C SER A 379 -3.26 -4.34 -14.94
N ILE A 380 -3.96 -4.06 -16.04
CA ILE A 380 -3.46 -4.25 -17.39
C ILE A 380 -3.61 -2.93 -18.13
N THR A 381 -2.53 -2.47 -18.76
CA THR A 381 -2.55 -1.35 -19.71
C THR A 381 -2.10 -1.81 -21.09
N GLY A 382 -2.38 -1.01 -22.11
CA GLY A 382 -1.98 -1.27 -23.49
C GLY A 382 -2.77 -2.39 -24.16
N ARG A 383 -3.96 -2.75 -23.65
CA ARG A 383 -4.79 -3.81 -24.23
C ARG A 383 -5.18 -3.44 -25.66
N GLY A 384 -4.94 -4.36 -26.60
CA GLY A 384 -5.17 -4.11 -28.03
C GLY A 384 -4.09 -3.27 -28.72
N SER A 385 -3.06 -2.84 -27.98
CA SER A 385 -1.85 -2.24 -28.55
C SER A 385 -0.81 -3.32 -28.87
N SER A 386 0.31 -2.93 -29.49
CA SER A 386 1.44 -3.83 -29.74
C SER A 386 2.21 -4.23 -28.48
N LYS A 387 1.98 -3.57 -27.34
CA LYS A 387 2.64 -3.87 -26.07
C LYS A 387 1.60 -3.83 -24.94
N ILE A 388 1.21 -5.01 -24.48
CA ILE A 388 0.30 -5.16 -23.34
C ILE A 388 1.17 -5.28 -22.09
N ILE A 389 0.87 -4.51 -21.05
CA ILE A 389 1.65 -4.48 -19.81
C ILE A 389 0.75 -4.91 -18.65
N GLY A 390 1.17 -5.95 -17.96
CA GLY A 390 0.61 -6.38 -16.68
C GLY A 390 1.38 -5.75 -15.52
N TRP A 391 0.66 -5.09 -14.61
CA TRP A 391 1.22 -4.51 -13.40
C TRP A 391 0.88 -5.36 -12.20
N THR A 392 1.91 -5.90 -11.57
CA THR A 392 1.81 -6.72 -10.37
C THR A 392 2.16 -5.90 -9.14
N ARG A 393 1.60 -6.29 -8.00
CA ARG A 393 1.74 -5.56 -6.74
C ARG A 393 1.87 -6.55 -5.60
N ASN A 394 2.86 -6.34 -4.74
CA ASN A 394 2.99 -7.10 -3.51
C ASN A 394 1.98 -6.56 -2.48
N PRO A 395 1.48 -7.43 -1.58
CA PRO A 395 0.76 -7.00 -0.40
C PRO A 395 1.59 -6.08 0.51
N TYR A 396 0.89 -5.30 1.30
CA TYR A 396 1.47 -4.42 2.32
C TYR A 396 0.64 -4.44 3.61
N TYR A 397 1.28 -4.09 4.72
CA TYR A 397 0.62 -3.92 6.00
C TYR A 397 0.18 -2.47 6.15
N LEU A 398 -1.13 -2.27 6.22
CA LEU A 398 -1.71 -0.97 6.50
C LEU A 398 -1.75 -0.76 8.01
N ASN A 399 -1.12 0.30 8.45
CA ASN A 399 -1.35 0.91 9.75
C ASN A 399 -1.68 2.37 9.46
N ALA A 400 -2.96 2.73 9.46
CA ALA A 400 -3.42 4.08 9.17
C ALA A 400 -3.84 4.79 10.46
N PHE A 401 -3.64 6.10 10.50
CA PHE A 401 -4.26 6.95 11.52
C PHE A 401 -5.69 7.30 11.07
N THR A 402 -6.63 7.27 12.00
CA THR A 402 -7.99 7.79 11.83
C THR A 402 -8.27 8.81 12.91
N SER A 403 -8.93 9.90 12.56
CA SER A 403 -9.48 10.81 13.56
C SER A 403 -10.71 10.21 14.24
N LEU A 404 -11.08 10.76 15.41
CA LEU A 404 -12.35 10.44 16.03
C LEU A 404 -13.50 11.04 15.20
N PRO A 405 -14.53 10.27 14.86
CA PRO A 405 -15.73 10.81 14.24
C PRO A 405 -16.38 11.91 15.08
N VAL A 406 -16.98 12.89 14.42
CA VAL A 406 -17.71 13.98 15.10
C VAL A 406 -19.02 13.50 15.74
N ASP A 407 -19.60 12.43 15.21
CA ASP A 407 -20.81 11.77 15.72
C ASP A 407 -20.89 10.31 15.26
N GLU A 408 -21.91 9.59 15.74
CA GLU A 408 -22.07 8.15 15.44
C GLU A 408 -22.42 7.86 13.96
N THR A 409 -22.88 8.85 13.21
CA THR A 409 -23.33 8.70 11.82
C THR A 409 -22.29 9.08 10.79
N SER A 410 -21.26 9.83 11.19
CA SER A 410 -20.17 10.32 10.36
C SER A 410 -18.95 9.41 10.47
N GLY A 411 -18.18 9.29 9.39
CA GLY A 411 -16.86 8.65 9.47
C GLY A 411 -15.82 9.56 10.14
N PRO A 412 -14.61 9.05 10.40
CA PRO A 412 -13.43 9.88 10.65
C PRO A 412 -13.31 10.97 9.58
N ASP A 413 -12.94 12.19 9.96
CA ASP A 413 -12.76 13.28 8.98
C ASP A 413 -11.53 13.05 8.07
N ARG A 414 -10.61 12.17 8.49
CA ARG A 414 -9.39 11.82 7.76
C ARG A 414 -8.91 10.40 8.06
N VAL A 415 -8.31 9.79 7.05
CA VAL A 415 -7.54 8.54 7.16
C VAL A 415 -6.16 8.77 6.53
N ILE A 416 -5.09 8.64 7.32
CA ILE A 416 -3.73 8.97 6.89
C ILE A 416 -2.84 7.73 6.99
N SER A 417 -2.16 7.39 5.89
CA SER A 417 -1.31 6.21 5.80
C SER A 417 -0.04 6.49 5.03
N GLY A 418 1.04 5.83 5.44
CA GLY A 418 2.22 5.62 4.62
C GLY A 418 2.63 4.16 4.69
N TYR A 419 2.97 3.57 3.54
CA TYR A 419 3.35 2.17 3.46
C TYR A 419 4.30 1.94 2.29
N PHE A 420 4.92 0.77 2.28
CA PHE A 420 5.79 0.32 1.21
C PHE A 420 5.16 -0.85 0.46
N SER A 421 5.26 -0.83 -0.86
CA SER A 421 4.86 -1.93 -1.73
C SER A 421 5.96 -2.15 -2.76
N ALA A 422 6.16 -3.41 -3.15
CA ALA A 422 6.95 -3.74 -4.33
C ALA A 422 6.05 -4.31 -5.44
N GLY A 423 6.60 -4.59 -6.61
CA GLY A 423 5.88 -5.18 -7.72
C GLY A 423 6.72 -5.23 -8.99
N LYS A 424 6.10 -5.60 -10.10
CA LYS A 424 6.72 -5.69 -11.43
C LYS A 424 5.79 -5.17 -12.52
N ALA A 425 6.36 -4.58 -13.56
CA ALA A 425 5.71 -4.47 -14.86
C ALA A 425 6.14 -5.67 -15.72
N ILE A 426 5.19 -6.35 -16.35
CA ILE A 426 5.41 -7.60 -17.09
C ILE A 426 4.81 -7.42 -18.49
N GLU A 427 5.54 -7.83 -19.52
CA GLU A 427 5.00 -7.87 -20.87
C GLU A 427 4.03 -9.03 -20.99
N LEU A 428 2.86 -8.78 -21.58
CA LEU A 428 1.84 -9.78 -21.82
C LEU A 428 1.61 -9.96 -23.33
N VAL A 429 1.25 -11.17 -23.72
CA VAL A 429 0.81 -11.50 -25.08
C VAL A 429 -0.60 -12.08 -25.07
N ALA A 430 -1.41 -11.69 -26.05
CA ALA A 430 -2.75 -12.26 -26.22
C ALA A 430 -2.69 -13.61 -26.94
N GLU A 431 -3.20 -14.65 -26.29
CA GLU A 431 -3.41 -15.99 -26.85
C GLU A 431 -4.90 -16.33 -26.86
N GLY A 432 -5.58 -16.01 -27.97
CA GLY A 432 -7.04 -16.06 -28.03
C GLY A 432 -7.65 -15.02 -27.07
N ASP A 433 -8.49 -15.48 -26.14
CA ASP A 433 -9.10 -14.63 -25.11
C ASP A 433 -8.23 -14.54 -23.82
N ARG A 434 -7.05 -15.17 -23.81
CA ARG A 434 -6.16 -15.24 -22.64
C ARG A 434 -4.98 -14.29 -22.79
N LEU A 435 -4.37 -13.94 -21.65
CA LEU A 435 -3.11 -13.20 -21.59
C LEU A 435 -2.05 -14.07 -20.95
N GLU A 436 -0.94 -14.26 -21.66
CA GLU A 436 0.21 -15.02 -21.17
C GLU A 436 1.36 -14.08 -20.80
N ARG A 437 2.10 -14.46 -19.76
CA ARG A 437 3.27 -13.69 -19.27
C ARG A 437 4.47 -13.92 -20.19
N LEU A 438 5.12 -12.83 -20.60
CA LEU A 438 6.41 -12.84 -21.30
C LEU A 438 7.53 -12.42 -20.34
N GLY A 439 8.25 -11.34 -20.65
CA GLY A 439 9.38 -10.85 -19.86
C GLY A 439 8.98 -9.86 -18.78
N THR A 440 9.79 -9.76 -17.71
CA THR A 440 9.73 -8.61 -16.80
C THR A 440 10.24 -7.37 -17.53
N LEU A 441 9.43 -6.32 -17.57
CA LEU A 441 9.76 -5.01 -18.14
C LEU A 441 10.37 -4.09 -17.10
N GLU A 442 9.89 -4.15 -15.86
CA GLU A 442 10.42 -3.35 -14.75
C GLU A 442 10.26 -4.09 -13.41
N ASP A 443 11.24 -3.93 -12.52
CA ASP A 443 11.06 -4.14 -11.08
C ASP A 443 10.70 -2.80 -10.42
N GLN A 444 9.72 -2.79 -9.52
CA GLN A 444 9.21 -1.57 -8.90
C GLN A 444 9.23 -1.65 -7.37
N TYR A 445 9.83 -0.66 -6.73
CA TYR A 445 9.86 -0.49 -5.27
C TYR A 445 9.28 0.87 -4.93
N LEU A 446 8.14 0.88 -4.24
CA LEU A 446 7.26 2.03 -4.09
C LEU A 446 7.08 2.39 -2.62
N SER A 447 7.40 3.63 -2.27
CA SER A 447 6.96 4.25 -1.02
C SER A 447 5.71 5.08 -1.29
N VAL A 448 4.66 4.87 -0.51
CA VAL A 448 3.37 5.54 -0.65
C VAL A 448 3.07 6.45 0.54
N LEU A 449 2.48 7.61 0.26
CA LEU A 449 1.78 8.46 1.20
C LEU A 449 0.34 8.69 0.71
N GLU A 450 -0.64 8.44 1.57
CA GLU A 450 -2.07 8.65 1.31
C GLU A 450 -2.69 9.54 2.38
N VAL A 451 -3.35 10.60 1.94
CA VAL A 451 -4.15 11.49 2.79
C VAL A 451 -5.58 11.46 2.25
N ASN A 452 -6.44 10.74 2.96
CA ASN A 452 -7.84 10.58 2.60
C ASN A 452 -8.69 11.52 3.46
N LEU A 453 -9.47 12.41 2.85
CA LEU A 453 -10.25 13.45 3.53
C LEU A 453 -11.74 13.24 3.28
N LEU A 454 -12.54 13.23 4.36
CA LEU A 454 -13.96 12.86 4.32
C LEU A 454 -14.74 13.78 3.37
N ARG A 455 -15.51 13.18 2.46
CA ARG A 455 -16.40 13.92 1.56
C ARG A 455 -17.57 14.50 2.34
N GLN A 456 -17.89 15.75 2.03
CA GLN A 456 -19.10 16.41 2.51
C GLN A 456 -19.85 16.98 1.31
N GLU A 457 -21.04 16.44 1.00
CA GLU A 457 -21.90 17.02 -0.03
C GLU A 457 -22.28 18.47 0.32
N GLY A 458 -22.11 19.37 -0.65
CA GLY A 458 -22.34 20.80 -0.48
C GLY A 458 -21.23 21.51 0.31
N PHE A 459 -20.00 21.00 0.26
CA PHE A 459 -18.84 21.66 0.87
C PHE A 459 -18.68 23.10 0.36
N ASP A 460 -18.42 24.04 1.27
CA ASP A 460 -18.20 25.45 0.97
C ASP A 460 -16.73 25.82 1.22
N ALA A 461 -15.96 26.12 0.15
CA ALA A 461 -14.58 26.62 0.30
C ALA A 461 -14.49 27.95 1.06
N GLY A 462 -15.59 28.68 1.24
CA GLY A 462 -15.67 29.82 2.15
C GLY A 462 -15.27 29.48 3.58
N THR A 463 -15.43 28.22 4.02
CA THR A 463 -14.98 27.72 5.33
C THR A 463 -13.47 27.84 5.54
N LEU A 464 -12.68 27.88 4.46
CA LEU A 464 -11.22 27.97 4.48
C LEU A 464 -10.73 29.42 4.63
N SER A 465 -11.59 30.40 4.33
CA SER A 465 -11.24 31.82 4.29
C SER A 465 -11.09 32.41 5.70
N GLY A 466 -10.13 33.32 5.86
CA GLY A 466 -9.81 33.99 7.11
C GLY A 466 -8.98 33.15 8.09
N ARG A 467 -8.39 32.04 7.62
CA ARG A 467 -7.58 31.12 8.42
C ARG A 467 -6.12 31.12 7.99
N ASP A 468 -5.25 30.84 8.94
CA ASP A 468 -3.82 30.66 8.75
C ASP A 468 -3.48 29.16 8.84
N TYR A 469 -2.61 28.69 7.96
CA TYR A 469 -2.19 27.30 7.86
C TYR A 469 -0.67 27.19 7.94
N ASN A 470 -0.17 26.09 8.50
CA ASN A 470 1.19 25.62 8.25
C ASN A 470 1.17 24.65 7.07
N VAL A 471 2.25 24.63 6.31
CA VAL A 471 2.37 23.84 5.08
C VAL A 471 3.68 23.08 5.05
N VAL A 472 3.62 21.84 4.57
CA VAL A 472 4.79 21.07 4.13
C VAL A 472 4.53 20.50 2.75
N TYR A 473 5.57 20.33 1.94
CA TYR A 473 5.45 19.62 0.66
C TYR A 473 6.74 18.90 0.30
N LEU A 474 6.61 17.91 -0.58
CA LEU A 474 7.69 17.23 -1.27
C LEU A 474 7.31 17.12 -2.74
N ALA A 475 8.20 17.54 -3.63
CA ALA A 475 8.01 17.47 -5.07
C ALA A 475 9.30 17.05 -5.78
N THR A 476 9.15 16.38 -6.91
CA THR A 476 10.26 15.94 -7.76
C THR A 476 10.02 16.43 -9.19
N ARG A 477 11.09 16.92 -9.83
CA ARG A 477 11.08 17.31 -11.24
C ARG A 477 12.07 16.44 -11.99
N PHE A 478 11.62 15.82 -13.07
CA PHE A 478 12.44 15.16 -14.06
C PHE A 478 12.61 16.05 -15.28
N SER A 479 13.77 15.99 -15.93
CA SER A 479 14.07 16.80 -17.11
C SER A 479 15.14 16.15 -17.98
N ASP A 480 15.13 16.44 -19.27
CA ASP A 480 16.21 16.07 -20.20
C ASP A 480 17.27 17.19 -20.32
N ASP A 481 17.18 18.25 -19.49
CA ASP A 481 18.10 19.39 -19.49
C ASP A 481 19.37 19.15 -18.64
N THR A 482 20.10 20.22 -18.31
CA THR A 482 21.32 20.17 -17.51
C THR A 482 21.13 19.69 -16.07
N THR A 483 19.89 19.70 -15.56
CA THR A 483 19.54 19.22 -14.22
C THR A 483 18.42 18.18 -14.30
N PRO A 484 18.76 16.91 -14.62
CA PRO A 484 17.76 15.89 -14.89
C PRO A 484 16.89 15.51 -13.69
N LEU A 485 17.41 15.69 -12.47
CA LEU A 485 16.69 15.40 -11.24
C LEU A 485 16.77 16.59 -10.29
N THR A 486 15.61 17.10 -9.89
CA THR A 486 15.48 18.01 -8.76
C THR A 486 14.46 17.47 -7.79
N ILE A 487 14.83 17.37 -6.52
CA ILE A 487 13.92 17.02 -5.43
C ILE A 487 13.82 18.24 -4.51
N GLU A 488 12.62 18.74 -4.30
CA GLU A 488 12.35 19.94 -3.52
C GLU A 488 11.42 19.60 -2.36
N ALA A 489 11.80 20.01 -1.15
CA ALA A 489 10.90 19.94 0.00
C ALA A 489 10.90 21.27 0.74
N GLY A 490 9.70 21.74 1.08
CA GLY A 490 9.52 23.02 1.74
C GLY A 490 8.56 22.97 2.90
N VAL A 491 8.71 23.97 3.75
CA VAL A 491 7.88 24.24 4.91
C VAL A 491 7.53 25.72 4.94
N GLY A 492 6.35 26.07 5.43
CA GLY A 492 5.93 27.45 5.46
C GLY A 492 4.54 27.67 6.03
N GLN A 493 4.01 28.85 5.73
CA GLN A 493 2.69 29.28 6.19
C GLN A 493 1.87 29.82 5.03
N TRP A 494 0.56 29.56 5.08
CA TRP A 494 -0.44 30.16 4.21
C TRP A 494 -1.42 30.99 5.02
N GLN A 495 -1.91 32.06 4.42
CA GLN A 495 -3.11 32.76 4.85
C GLN A 495 -4.10 32.75 3.69
N ILE A 496 -5.29 32.21 3.92
CA ILE A 496 -6.32 32.09 2.88
C ILE A 496 -7.35 33.20 3.08
N ASN A 497 -7.54 34.06 2.09
CA ASN A 497 -8.53 35.13 2.10
C ASN A 497 -9.33 35.11 0.81
N THR A 498 -10.61 34.72 0.88
CA THR A 498 -11.53 34.70 -0.28
C THR A 498 -10.93 34.00 -1.51
N GLY A 499 -10.33 32.82 -1.30
CA GLY A 499 -9.67 32.04 -2.35
C GLY A 499 -8.25 32.49 -2.70
N THR A 500 -7.75 33.63 -2.22
CA THR A 500 -6.34 34.00 -2.38
C THR A 500 -5.51 33.39 -1.26
N VAL A 501 -4.48 32.62 -1.63
CA VAL A 501 -3.49 32.03 -0.74
C VAL A 501 -2.26 32.94 -0.71
N SER A 502 -2.10 33.72 0.35
CA SER A 502 -0.84 34.43 0.61
C SER A 502 0.11 33.47 1.30
N GLN A 503 1.30 33.25 0.75
CA GLN A 503 2.24 32.26 1.29
C GLN A 503 3.59 32.87 1.68
N SER A 504 4.21 32.24 2.66
CA SER A 504 5.62 32.42 2.99
C SER A 504 6.21 31.05 3.27
N GLN A 505 6.97 30.53 2.31
CA GLN A 505 7.59 29.21 2.43
C GLN A 505 9.11 29.30 2.28
N SER A 506 9.81 28.44 3.01
CA SER A 506 11.22 28.14 2.79
C SER A 506 11.33 26.75 2.21
N PHE A 507 12.23 26.56 1.25
CA PHE A 507 12.45 25.26 0.63
C PHE A 507 13.93 24.96 0.47
N THR A 508 14.21 23.67 0.32
CA THR A 508 15.53 23.14 0.06
C THR A 508 15.43 22.25 -1.17
N THR A 509 16.42 22.33 -2.05
CA THR A 509 16.51 21.44 -3.22
C THR A 509 17.73 20.55 -3.11
N VAL A 510 17.57 19.29 -3.46
CA VAL A 510 18.66 18.36 -3.75
C VAL A 510 18.58 18.07 -5.24
N GLN A 511 19.68 18.30 -5.96
CA GLN A 511 19.71 18.21 -7.42
C GLN A 511 20.82 17.28 -7.87
N ARG A 512 20.59 16.62 -9.00
CA ARG A 512 21.64 15.96 -9.77
C ARG A 512 21.71 16.61 -11.14
N ASP A 513 22.89 17.06 -11.52
CA ASP A 513 23.14 17.58 -12.86
C ASP A 513 23.48 16.46 -13.87
N SER A 514 23.52 16.79 -15.14
CA SER A 514 23.83 15.84 -16.22
C SER A 514 25.27 15.30 -16.19
N THR A 515 26.14 15.81 -15.31
CA THR A 515 27.48 15.25 -15.05
C THR A 515 27.48 14.24 -13.91
N GLY A 516 26.33 14.04 -13.25
CA GLY A 516 26.17 13.20 -12.06
C GLY A 516 26.50 13.92 -10.76
N THR A 517 26.89 15.20 -10.79
CA THR A 517 27.20 15.96 -9.59
C THR A 517 25.93 16.21 -8.81
N VAL A 518 25.98 15.90 -7.51
CA VAL A 518 24.88 16.18 -6.58
C VAL A 518 25.15 17.50 -5.88
N THR A 519 24.18 18.40 -5.91
CA THR A 519 24.22 19.69 -5.22
C THR A 519 23.02 19.84 -4.30
N THR A 520 23.13 20.71 -3.31
CA THR A 520 22.02 21.08 -2.44
C THR A 520 21.97 22.58 -2.32
N ASP A 521 20.81 23.16 -2.62
CA ASP A 521 20.51 24.54 -2.25
C ASP A 521 19.69 24.50 -0.97
N ALA A 522 20.34 24.86 0.14
CA ALA A 522 19.76 24.74 1.46
C ALA A 522 18.63 25.76 1.71
N THR A 523 18.52 26.85 0.94
CA THR A 523 17.63 27.97 1.29
C THR A 523 17.09 28.72 0.07
N GLY A 524 15.94 28.27 -0.44
CA GLY A 524 15.05 29.05 -1.29
C GLY A 524 13.85 29.61 -0.53
N THR A 525 13.20 30.64 -1.08
CA THR A 525 11.96 31.21 -0.51
C THR A 525 10.88 31.37 -1.55
N ARG A 526 9.63 31.12 -1.18
CA ARG A 526 8.45 31.34 -2.02
C ARG A 526 7.46 32.27 -1.32
N THR A 527 7.05 33.32 -2.03
CA THR A 527 6.13 34.35 -1.51
C THR A 527 5.05 34.77 -2.49
N GLU A 528 5.06 34.26 -3.72
CA GLU A 528 4.02 34.57 -4.71
C GLU A 528 2.67 34.04 -4.23
N SER A 529 1.60 34.81 -4.36
CA SER A 529 0.27 34.33 -3.98
C SER A 529 -0.24 33.30 -4.97
N TRP A 530 -1.09 32.38 -4.50
CA TRP A 530 -1.82 31.41 -5.29
C TRP A 530 -3.33 31.64 -5.19
N THR A 531 -4.09 30.97 -6.06
CA THR A 531 -5.55 30.98 -6.09
C THR A 531 -6.06 29.59 -5.73
N LEU A 532 -7.04 29.53 -4.84
CA LEU A 532 -7.73 28.35 -4.38
C LEU A 532 -9.22 28.47 -4.70
N SER A 533 -9.79 27.43 -5.29
CA SER A 533 -11.22 27.39 -5.62
C SER A 533 -11.82 26.00 -5.41
N ASN A 534 -13.16 25.92 -5.32
CA ASN A 534 -13.87 24.64 -5.41
C ASN A 534 -13.56 23.96 -6.75
N ARG A 535 -13.56 22.64 -6.72
CA ARG A 535 -13.56 21.77 -7.89
C ARG A 535 -14.77 20.84 -7.83
N THR A 536 -15.79 21.17 -8.60
CA THR A 536 -17.08 20.47 -8.58
C THR A 536 -16.92 19.03 -9.08
N SER A 537 -17.59 18.07 -8.45
CA SER A 537 -17.61 16.67 -8.90
C SER A 537 -18.88 16.36 -9.65
N ARG A 538 -18.77 15.63 -10.76
CA ARG A 538 -19.94 15.10 -11.47
C ARG A 538 -20.25 13.71 -10.95
N LEU A 539 -21.33 13.62 -10.16
CA LEU A 539 -21.85 12.37 -9.65
C LEU A 539 -23.12 11.98 -10.41
N SER A 540 -23.61 10.76 -10.24
CA SER A 540 -24.86 10.25 -10.84
C SER A 540 -26.09 11.14 -10.53
N LYS A 541 -26.09 11.77 -9.36
CA LYS A 541 -27.18 12.66 -8.89
C LYS A 541 -27.03 14.10 -9.37
N GLY A 542 -25.93 14.43 -10.05
CA GLY A 542 -25.61 15.76 -10.56
C GLY A 542 -24.25 16.27 -10.10
N ASP A 543 -23.96 17.51 -10.49
CA ASP A 543 -22.74 18.22 -10.11
C ASP A 543 -22.83 18.68 -8.63
N VAL A 544 -21.88 18.25 -7.80
CA VAL A 544 -21.86 18.47 -6.35
C VAL A 544 -20.44 18.80 -5.86
N ASP A 545 -20.33 19.80 -5.00
CA ASP A 545 -19.11 20.08 -4.24
C ASP A 545 -18.99 19.07 -3.09
N ILE A 546 -17.97 18.21 -3.16
CA ILE A 546 -17.70 17.15 -2.16
C ILE A 546 -16.40 17.39 -1.39
N GLY A 547 -15.88 18.63 -1.40
CA GLY A 547 -14.63 19.00 -0.73
C GLY A 547 -13.36 18.92 -1.59
N ARG A 548 -13.49 18.74 -2.91
CA ARG A 548 -12.37 18.81 -3.87
C ARG A 548 -12.03 20.26 -4.22
N LEU A 549 -10.74 20.53 -4.45
CA LEU A 549 -10.18 21.88 -4.60
C LEU A 549 -9.19 21.96 -5.78
N ASN A 550 -9.17 23.11 -6.45
CA ASN A 550 -8.11 23.50 -7.39
C ASN A 550 -7.12 24.44 -6.70
N LEU A 551 -5.82 24.28 -6.95
CA LEU A 551 -4.77 25.20 -6.57
C LEU A 551 -4.03 25.70 -7.82
N ASP A 552 -4.10 27.01 -8.05
CA ASP A 552 -3.60 27.68 -9.26
C ASP A 552 -2.64 28.83 -8.89
N ILE A 553 -1.85 29.33 -9.84
CA ILE A 553 -0.95 30.46 -9.57
C ILE A 553 -1.76 31.77 -9.53
N THR A 554 -2.64 31.99 -10.51
CA THR A 554 -3.40 33.25 -10.59
C THR A 554 -4.86 33.07 -10.96
N THR A 555 -5.16 32.30 -12.00
CA THR A 555 -6.51 32.16 -12.54
C THR A 555 -7.06 30.83 -12.09
N ALA A 556 -8.23 30.83 -11.45
CA ALA A 556 -8.90 29.60 -11.05
C ALA A 556 -9.24 28.78 -12.30
N SER A 557 -8.74 27.54 -12.32
CA SER A 557 -9.05 26.57 -13.36
C SER A 557 -10.48 26.06 -13.24
N GLY A 558 -11.09 25.64 -14.36
CA GLY A 558 -12.40 25.00 -14.36
C GLY A 558 -12.42 23.65 -13.63
N ASP A 559 -13.62 23.13 -13.37
CA ASP A 559 -13.83 21.87 -12.61
C ASP A 559 -13.22 20.61 -13.27
N PHE A 560 -12.91 20.69 -14.56
CA PHE A 560 -12.34 19.60 -15.36
C PHE A 560 -11.06 20.01 -16.10
N GLU A 561 -10.54 21.20 -15.81
CA GLU A 561 -9.26 21.68 -16.34
C GLU A 561 -8.14 21.29 -15.36
N GLN A 562 -6.93 21.07 -15.88
CA GLN A 562 -5.75 20.84 -15.03
C GLN A 562 -5.33 22.18 -14.42
N PRO A 563 -5.26 22.30 -13.09
CA PRO A 563 -4.80 23.51 -12.43
C PRO A 563 -3.28 23.70 -12.53
N ASP A 564 -2.80 24.93 -12.36
CA ASP A 564 -1.37 25.26 -12.51
C ASP A 564 -0.48 24.55 -11.47
N ILE A 565 -1.00 24.31 -10.25
CA ILE A 565 -0.23 23.75 -9.14
C ILE A 565 -0.68 22.34 -8.80
N GLY A 566 -1.98 22.12 -8.62
CA GLY A 566 -2.44 20.80 -8.22
C GLY A 566 -3.92 20.69 -7.85
N ILE A 567 -4.38 19.46 -7.79
CA ILE A 567 -5.74 19.08 -7.41
C ILE A 567 -5.68 18.51 -5.99
N GLY A 568 -6.62 18.92 -5.14
CA GLY A 568 -6.63 18.51 -3.75
C GLY A 568 -8.00 18.35 -3.15
N ALA A 569 -8.02 18.22 -1.83
CA ALA A 569 -9.24 18.16 -1.05
C ALA A 569 -9.04 18.79 0.33
N SER A 570 -10.15 19.04 1.02
CA SER A 570 -10.17 19.49 2.42
C SER A 570 -10.98 18.55 3.31
N SER A 571 -10.65 18.51 4.60
CA SER A 571 -11.55 17.98 5.61
C SER A 571 -12.83 18.82 5.68
N PRO A 572 -13.97 18.24 6.09
CA PRO A 572 -15.25 18.94 6.23
C PRO A 572 -15.20 20.27 6.99
N ASP A 573 -14.37 20.34 8.03
CA ASP A 573 -14.22 21.51 8.90
C ASP A 573 -13.21 22.56 8.39
N GLY A 574 -12.51 22.25 7.29
CA GLY A 574 -11.47 23.08 6.70
C GLY A 574 -10.12 23.06 7.43
N THR A 575 -9.94 22.24 8.45
CA THR A 575 -8.70 22.24 9.26
C THR A 575 -7.51 21.60 8.55
N LEU A 576 -7.74 20.68 7.61
CA LEU A 576 -6.69 20.02 6.83
C LEU A 576 -7.02 20.09 5.34
N MET A 577 -5.99 20.32 4.54
CA MET A 577 -6.01 20.20 3.09
C MET A 577 -4.79 19.41 2.64
N ALA A 578 -4.94 18.71 1.53
CA ALA A 578 -3.82 18.11 0.82
C ALA A 578 -4.03 18.26 -0.69
N PHE A 579 -2.93 18.31 -1.45
CA PHE A 579 -2.92 18.45 -2.90
C PHE A 579 -1.93 17.50 -3.54
N ASN A 580 -2.35 16.86 -4.62
CA ASN A 580 -1.48 16.26 -5.61
C ASN A 580 -0.87 17.37 -6.47
N LEU A 581 0.45 17.52 -6.39
CA LEU A 581 1.20 18.38 -7.29
C LEU A 581 1.51 17.56 -8.52
N ASP A 582 1.18 18.07 -9.70
CA ASP A 582 1.21 17.30 -10.95
C ASP A 582 1.51 18.22 -12.13
N ASP A 583 2.63 17.98 -12.81
CA ASP A 583 3.20 18.85 -13.85
C ASP A 583 3.35 20.32 -13.39
N SER A 584 3.41 20.51 -12.07
CA SER A 584 3.42 21.84 -11.47
C SER A 584 4.80 22.48 -11.64
N PRO A 585 4.93 23.82 -11.51
CA PRO A 585 6.24 24.46 -11.38
C PRO A 585 7.09 23.90 -10.22
N LEU A 586 6.48 23.23 -9.23
CA LEU A 586 7.17 22.56 -8.13
C LEU A 586 7.65 21.16 -8.52
N GLY A 587 7.07 20.56 -9.56
CA GLY A 587 7.15 19.17 -9.94
C GLY A 587 6.00 18.33 -9.41
N ASP A 588 6.17 17.02 -9.51
CA ASP A 588 5.20 16.02 -9.07
C ASP A 588 5.39 15.66 -7.62
N GLY A 589 4.30 15.59 -6.85
CA GLY A 589 4.44 15.46 -5.42
C GLY A 589 3.15 15.60 -4.62
N ILE A 590 3.34 15.93 -3.34
CA ILE A 590 2.26 16.18 -2.40
C ILE A 590 2.53 17.44 -1.59
N LEU A 591 1.47 18.20 -1.35
CA LEU A 591 1.44 19.32 -0.42
C LEU A 591 0.38 19.06 0.64
N ILE A 592 0.71 19.34 1.90
CA ILE A 592 -0.20 19.20 3.04
C ILE A 592 -0.24 20.52 3.80
N ALA A 593 -1.45 21.03 4.06
CA ALA A 593 -1.70 22.27 4.78
C ALA A 593 -2.66 22.02 5.94
N ASN A 594 -2.28 22.40 7.17
CA ASN A 594 -3.13 22.27 8.35
C ASN A 594 -3.27 23.61 9.08
N GLU A 595 -4.46 23.90 9.60
CA GLU A 595 -4.75 25.13 10.34
C GLU A 595 -3.76 25.31 11.50
N GLN A 596 -3.23 26.52 11.65
CA GLN A 596 -2.33 26.86 12.73
C GLN A 596 -3.01 26.69 14.08
N THR A 597 -2.22 26.32 15.09
CA THR A 597 -2.74 26.13 16.45
C THR A 597 -1.96 26.92 17.48
N ALA A 598 -2.69 27.52 18.41
CA ALA A 598 -2.11 28.12 19.61
C ALA A 598 -1.88 27.10 20.74
N ASN A 599 -2.29 25.84 20.55
CA ASN A 599 -2.05 24.77 21.51
C ASN A 599 -0.55 24.52 21.61
N SER A 600 -0.05 24.34 22.83
CA SER A 600 1.34 23.93 23.03
C SER A 600 1.61 22.59 22.35
N ALA A 601 2.78 22.42 21.76
CA ALA A 601 3.14 21.12 21.19
C ALA A 601 3.25 20.04 22.29
N PRO A 602 3.12 18.75 21.94
CA PRO A 602 3.18 17.66 22.93
C PRO A 602 4.45 17.74 23.79
N ALA A 603 4.31 17.67 25.11
CA ALA A 603 5.46 17.63 26.02
C ALA A 603 6.04 16.21 26.18
N THR A 604 5.24 15.18 25.90
CA THR A 604 5.59 13.76 25.94
C THR A 604 4.69 12.97 25.02
N GLY A 605 5.13 11.81 24.55
CA GLY A 605 4.27 10.85 23.82
C GLY A 605 5.04 10.04 22.80
N GLN A 606 4.42 8.98 22.31
CA GLN A 606 4.98 8.12 21.26
C GLN A 606 4.21 8.35 19.96
N PHE A 607 4.95 8.49 18.85
CA PHE A 607 4.40 8.77 17.54
C PHE A 607 5.00 7.80 16.54
N ARG A 608 4.15 7.09 15.81
CA ARG A 608 4.54 6.28 14.66
C ARG A 608 4.88 7.19 13.50
N LEU A 609 6.08 7.06 12.97
CA LEU A 609 6.61 7.84 11.88
C LEU A 609 6.63 7.00 10.60
N GLN A 610 5.93 7.50 9.57
CA GLN A 610 5.87 6.91 8.24
C GLN A 610 6.22 7.96 7.19
N GLY A 611 6.79 7.54 6.07
CA GLY A 611 7.04 8.44 4.95
C GLY A 611 8.27 8.06 4.14
N VAL A 612 8.78 9.01 3.37
CA VAL A 612 9.77 8.76 2.34
C VAL A 612 10.94 9.72 2.44
N ALA A 613 12.14 9.22 2.20
CA ALA A 613 13.32 10.02 1.93
C ALA A 613 14.02 9.52 0.67
N LEU A 614 14.45 10.47 -0.15
CA LEU A 614 15.26 10.24 -1.35
C LEU A 614 16.68 10.67 -1.01
N ALA A 615 17.64 9.77 -1.22
CA ALA A 615 19.04 10.01 -0.93
C ALA A 615 19.87 9.93 -2.22
N LEU A 616 20.66 10.97 -2.48
CA LEU A 616 21.54 11.06 -3.64
C LEU A 616 23.01 11.15 -3.20
N THR A 617 23.86 10.35 -3.86
CA THR A 617 25.32 10.53 -3.87
C THR A 617 25.79 10.62 -5.32
N ALA A 618 27.06 10.93 -5.59
CA ALA A 618 27.58 10.89 -6.97
C ALA A 618 27.25 9.56 -7.68
N ASP A 619 27.51 8.42 -7.05
CA ASP A 619 27.36 7.10 -7.68
C ASP A 619 26.08 6.32 -7.33
N THR A 620 25.20 6.85 -6.46
CA THR A 620 24.03 6.09 -5.99
C THR A 620 22.78 6.94 -5.86
N ASN A 621 21.64 6.26 -5.99
CA ASN A 621 20.31 6.77 -5.67
C ASN A 621 19.68 5.80 -4.66
N ARG A 622 19.06 6.28 -3.59
CA ARG A 622 18.38 5.41 -2.62
C ARG A 622 16.99 5.92 -2.28
N LEU A 623 16.02 5.02 -2.34
CA LEU A 623 14.68 5.21 -1.80
C LEU A 623 14.66 4.62 -0.39
N ARG A 624 14.29 5.43 0.60
CA ARG A 624 14.11 5.01 1.99
C ARG A 624 12.67 5.25 2.39
N HIS A 625 11.97 4.18 2.75
CA HIS A 625 10.65 4.28 3.38
C HIS A 625 10.80 4.11 4.89
N PHE A 626 10.27 5.06 5.67
CA PHE A 626 10.13 4.90 7.12
C PHE A 626 8.95 3.99 7.39
N ASP A 627 9.23 2.75 7.77
CA ASP A 627 8.21 1.74 8.01
C ASP A 627 7.86 1.68 9.49
N ASN A 628 6.81 2.40 9.88
CA ASN A 628 6.31 2.40 11.26
C ASN A 628 7.41 2.67 12.30
N ALA A 629 8.36 3.56 11.96
CA ALA A 629 9.41 4.00 12.86
C ALA A 629 8.83 4.72 14.09
N LEU A 630 9.62 4.95 15.13
CA LEU A 630 9.13 5.58 16.36
C LEU A 630 9.79 6.95 16.59
N LEU A 631 8.98 7.99 16.75
CA LEU A 631 9.38 9.27 17.30
C LEU A 631 8.79 9.39 18.72
N THR A 632 9.64 9.36 19.73
CA THR A 632 9.25 9.53 21.13
C THR A 632 9.59 10.94 21.58
N ILE A 633 8.59 11.68 22.07
CA ILE A 633 8.81 12.95 22.74
C ILE A 633 9.09 12.63 24.22
N ASP A 634 10.32 12.88 24.65
CA ASP A 634 10.80 12.56 26.00
C ASP A 634 10.52 13.71 26.98
N SER A 635 10.55 14.94 26.47
CA SER A 635 10.24 16.18 27.21
C SER A 635 9.94 17.32 26.25
N SER A 636 9.62 18.51 26.76
CA SER A 636 9.43 19.72 25.95
C SER A 636 10.68 20.20 25.19
N SER A 637 11.84 19.57 25.39
CA SER A 637 13.09 19.94 24.71
C SER A 637 13.89 18.77 24.14
N ALA A 638 13.41 17.53 24.31
CA ALA A 638 14.11 16.33 23.88
C ALA A 638 13.15 15.30 23.29
N ALA A 639 13.62 14.60 22.27
CA ALA A 639 12.93 13.49 21.64
C ALA A 639 13.94 12.41 21.23
N THR A 640 13.44 11.23 20.90
CA THR A 640 14.24 10.11 20.41
C THR A 640 13.58 9.55 19.15
N LEU A 641 14.35 9.43 18.08
CA LEU A 641 13.94 8.74 16.85
C LEU A 641 14.56 7.34 16.84
N SER A 642 13.72 6.31 16.71
CA SER A 642 14.11 4.91 16.50
C SER A 642 13.75 4.51 15.07
N PRO A 643 14.69 4.62 14.10
CA PRO A 643 14.39 4.42 12.70
C PRO A 643 14.26 2.94 12.33
N VAL A 644 13.19 2.61 11.63
CA VAL A 644 13.00 1.35 10.91
C VAL A 644 12.73 1.70 9.45
N LEU A 645 13.55 1.19 8.54
CA LEU A 645 13.53 1.59 7.14
C LEU A 645 13.43 0.38 6.21
N LEU A 646 12.74 0.56 5.09
CA LEU A 646 12.91 -0.26 3.90
C LEU A 646 13.71 0.54 2.87
N THR A 647 14.88 0.04 2.51
CA THR A 647 15.83 0.76 1.65
C THR A 647 16.07 -0.01 0.35
N SER A 648 15.86 0.65 -0.78
CA SER A 648 16.32 0.20 -2.11
C SER A 648 17.41 1.15 -2.60
N THR A 649 18.49 0.60 -3.14
CA THR A 649 19.65 1.36 -3.64
C THR A 649 19.94 1.00 -5.09
N HIS A 650 19.99 2.02 -5.95
CA HIS A 650 20.53 1.95 -7.29
C HIS A 650 22.02 2.34 -7.27
N SER A 651 22.89 1.41 -7.69
CA SER A 651 24.31 1.68 -8.03
C SER A 651 24.40 2.06 -9.51
N VAL A 652 24.78 3.31 -9.80
CA VAL A 652 24.78 3.87 -11.16
C VAL A 652 25.79 3.15 -12.06
N ASN A 653 27.02 2.98 -11.57
CA ASN A 653 28.11 2.36 -12.33
C ASN A 653 27.87 0.86 -12.55
N ASP A 654 27.27 0.18 -11.57
CA ASP A 654 26.98 -1.25 -11.69
C ASP A 654 25.68 -1.52 -12.46
N GLN A 655 24.85 -0.49 -12.71
CA GLN A 655 23.51 -0.61 -13.29
C GLN A 655 22.69 -1.70 -12.60
N THR A 656 22.61 -1.61 -11.27
CA THR A 656 21.83 -2.56 -10.47
C THR A 656 21.03 -1.83 -9.42
N VAL A 657 19.80 -2.30 -9.20
CA VAL A 657 18.96 -1.86 -8.09
C VAL A 657 18.79 -3.01 -7.11
N THR A 658 19.20 -2.77 -5.87
CA THR A 658 19.02 -3.72 -4.79
C THR A 658 17.54 -3.86 -4.46
N LYS A 659 17.14 -5.11 -4.18
CA LYS A 659 15.83 -5.42 -3.59
C LYS A 659 15.71 -4.73 -2.22
N PRO A 660 14.48 -4.46 -1.73
CA PRO A 660 14.27 -3.73 -0.49
C PRO A 660 14.89 -4.46 0.69
N VAL A 661 15.74 -3.76 1.45
CA VAL A 661 16.39 -4.28 2.66
C VAL A 661 15.74 -3.62 3.88
N LEU A 662 15.42 -4.43 4.90
CA LEU A 662 14.96 -3.96 6.19
C LEU A 662 16.15 -3.51 7.03
N GLU A 663 16.20 -2.23 7.38
CA GLU A 663 17.25 -1.62 8.19
C GLU A 663 16.66 -1.17 9.53
N ARG A 664 17.24 -1.65 10.63
CA ARG A 664 16.96 -1.15 11.99
C ARG A 664 18.17 -0.36 12.45
N LEU A 665 18.04 0.97 12.45
CA LEU A 665 19.14 1.86 12.81
C LEU A 665 19.13 2.12 14.32
N PRO A 666 20.28 2.48 14.92
CA PRO A 666 20.32 2.89 16.32
C PRO A 666 19.45 4.10 16.61
N ASP A 667 18.97 4.20 17.85
CA ASP A 667 18.23 5.36 18.32
C ASP A 667 19.07 6.64 18.20
N VAL A 668 18.39 7.72 17.79
CA VAL A 668 18.97 9.05 17.64
C VAL A 668 18.29 9.99 18.62
N THR A 669 19.06 10.53 19.57
CA THR A 669 18.57 11.59 20.46
C THR A 669 18.49 12.91 19.69
N LEU A 670 17.32 13.53 19.73
CA LEU A 670 16.99 14.77 19.05
C LEU A 670 16.79 15.90 20.06
N THR A 671 17.30 17.08 19.73
CA THR A 671 16.84 18.32 20.34
C THR A 671 15.49 18.67 19.76
N TYR A 672 14.49 18.89 20.60
CA TYR A 672 13.13 19.25 20.19
C TYR A 672 12.86 20.73 20.51
N SER A 673 12.44 21.50 19.52
CA SER A 673 12.09 22.91 19.66
C SER A 673 10.72 23.21 19.06
N GLN A 674 10.10 24.28 19.58
CA GLN A 674 8.75 24.72 19.23
C GLN A 674 8.83 26.21 18.88
N SER A 675 8.23 26.61 17.77
CA SER A 675 8.33 27.98 17.23
C SER A 675 6.97 28.62 17.01
N GLY A 676 6.07 28.56 18.01
CA GLY A 676 4.73 29.18 17.94
C GLY A 676 3.85 28.60 16.84
N ASP A 677 2.56 28.95 16.84
CA ASP A 677 1.61 28.65 15.75
C ASP A 677 1.58 27.19 15.27
N GLY A 678 1.94 26.23 16.14
CA GLY A 678 2.02 24.81 15.83
C GLY A 678 3.34 24.34 15.20
N GLN A 679 4.29 25.22 14.93
CA GLN A 679 5.57 24.89 14.30
C GLN A 679 6.55 24.18 15.25
N VAL A 680 7.24 23.18 14.72
CA VAL A 680 8.19 22.36 15.47
C VAL A 680 9.42 22.00 14.66
N GLN A 681 10.51 21.73 15.37
CA GLN A 681 11.74 21.22 14.77
C GLN A 681 12.42 20.21 15.70
N PHE A 682 12.99 19.17 15.09
CA PHE A 682 13.83 18.18 15.75
C PHE A 682 15.19 18.13 15.07
N THR A 683 16.27 18.18 15.85
CA THR A 683 17.63 18.23 15.29
C THR A 683 18.62 17.31 15.99
N ALA A 684 19.52 16.70 15.21
CA ALA A 684 20.70 16.00 15.71
C ALA A 684 21.83 16.05 14.67
N GLY A 685 22.85 16.88 14.92
CA GLY A 685 23.92 17.08 13.95
C GLY A 685 23.39 17.64 12.63
N ASN A 686 23.50 16.85 11.54
CA ASN A 686 22.98 17.22 10.22
C ASN A 686 21.51 16.81 10.01
N LEU A 687 20.96 15.94 10.86
CA LEU A 687 19.56 15.53 10.78
C LEU A 687 18.67 16.66 11.27
N VAL A 688 17.71 17.04 10.44
CA VAL A 688 16.65 18.01 10.73
C VAL A 688 15.31 17.43 10.30
N LEU A 689 14.37 17.37 11.23
CA LEU A 689 12.94 17.20 10.96
C LEU A 689 12.27 18.52 11.29
N GLU A 690 11.49 19.10 10.39
CA GLU A 690 10.83 20.38 10.65
C GLU A 690 9.49 20.50 9.96
N GLY A 691 8.56 21.19 10.60
CA GLY A 691 7.20 21.35 10.09
C GLY A 691 6.28 21.75 11.22
N PHE A 692 5.17 21.04 11.40
CA PHE A 692 4.13 21.45 12.36
C PHE A 692 3.41 20.26 13.01
N HIS A 693 2.68 20.55 14.08
CA HIS A 693 1.72 19.63 14.71
C HIS A 693 0.28 20.11 14.58
N THR A 694 -0.67 19.17 14.66
CA THR A 694 -2.11 19.47 14.67
C THR A 694 -2.56 20.02 16.02
N ALA A 695 -3.71 20.72 16.04
CA ALA A 695 -4.33 21.21 17.27
C ALA A 695 -4.64 20.09 18.28
N SER A 696 -5.00 18.90 17.79
CA SER A 696 -5.25 17.69 18.60
C SER A 696 -3.97 17.05 19.15
N GLN A 697 -2.78 17.55 18.79
CA GLN A 697 -1.49 17.04 19.27
C GLN A 697 -1.23 15.55 18.92
N ASP A 698 -1.94 15.04 17.93
CA ASP A 698 -1.88 13.63 17.51
C ASP A 698 -1.08 13.41 16.22
N GLN A 699 -0.76 14.48 15.49
CA GLN A 699 -0.10 14.40 14.19
C GLN A 699 1.01 15.45 14.10
N PHE A 700 2.11 15.04 13.46
CA PHE A 700 3.18 15.90 12.99
C PHE A 700 3.36 15.68 11.50
N TYR A 701 3.56 16.76 10.75
CA TYR A 701 3.94 16.71 9.34
C TYR A 701 5.28 17.40 9.19
N LEU A 702 6.29 16.64 8.76
CA LEU A 702 7.69 17.05 8.89
C LEU A 702 8.43 16.83 7.58
N ARG A 703 9.08 17.88 7.09
CA ARG A 703 10.17 17.76 6.14
C ARG A 703 11.35 17.06 6.82
N PHE A 704 11.87 16.03 6.18
CA PHE A 704 13.07 15.31 6.60
C PHE A 704 14.28 15.78 5.79
N ARG A 705 15.40 16.05 6.48
CA ARG A 705 16.69 16.34 5.84
C ARG A 705 17.84 15.75 6.65
N THR A 706 18.80 15.14 5.97
CA THR A 706 20.09 14.78 6.57
C THR A 706 21.19 14.73 5.52
N THR A 707 22.42 14.95 5.97
CA THR A 707 23.63 14.77 5.15
C THR A 707 24.50 13.70 5.81
N GLU A 708 24.68 12.58 5.12
CA GLU A 708 25.46 11.42 5.58
C GLU A 708 26.68 11.23 4.67
N GLY A 709 27.87 11.61 5.14
CA GLY A 709 29.10 11.57 4.34
C GLY A 709 29.00 12.53 3.14
N ASN A 710 29.03 11.98 1.93
CA ASN A 710 28.85 12.73 0.67
C ASN A 710 27.43 12.59 0.10
N GLY A 711 26.49 12.07 0.89
CA GLY A 711 25.11 11.83 0.48
C GLY A 711 24.15 12.84 1.09
N GLU A 712 23.28 13.37 0.24
CA GLU A 712 22.24 14.32 0.62
C GLU A 712 20.89 13.62 0.61
N GLN A 713 20.10 13.82 1.65
CA GLN A 713 18.80 13.18 1.82
C GLN A 713 17.72 14.23 2.11
N ILE A 714 16.60 14.11 1.42
CA ILE A 714 15.44 14.98 1.56
C ILE A 714 14.17 14.14 1.46
N GLY A 715 13.14 14.51 2.22
CA GLY A 715 11.92 13.71 2.29
C GLY A 715 10.79 14.37 3.06
N LEU A 716 9.71 13.61 3.20
CA LEU A 716 8.51 13.98 3.94
C LEU A 716 8.10 12.81 4.82
N VAL A 717 7.89 13.08 6.10
CA VAL A 717 7.44 12.10 7.08
C VAL A 717 6.26 12.63 7.88
N ILE A 718 5.33 11.72 8.20
CA ILE A 718 4.14 11.97 9.00
C ILE A 718 4.28 11.15 10.28
N ALA A 719 4.25 11.83 11.42
CA ALA A 719 4.27 11.19 12.73
C ALA A 719 2.87 11.24 13.34
N THR A 720 2.30 10.09 13.68
CA THR A 720 0.93 9.96 14.22
C THR A 720 0.97 9.28 15.56
N ARG A 721 0.27 9.83 16.55
CA ARG A 721 0.32 9.41 17.94
C ARG A 721 -0.09 7.94 18.09
N LEU A 722 0.63 7.25 18.95
CA LEU A 722 0.28 5.92 19.42
C LEU A 722 -0.56 6.04 20.70
N PRO A 723 -1.52 5.11 20.92
CA PRO A 723 -2.37 5.07 22.11
C PRO A 723 -1.60 5.09 23.44
#